data_AF-A0AAD7X9L8-F1
#
_entry.id   AF-A0AAD7X9L8-F1
#
_cell.length_a   1.000
_cell.length_b   1.000
_cell.length_c   1.000
_cell.angle_alpha   90.00
_cell.angle_beta   90.00
_cell.angle_gamma   90.00
#
_symmetry.space_group_name_H-M   'P 1'
#
loop_
_entity.id
_entity.type
_entity.pdbx_description
1 polymer ?
#
loop_
_entity_poly.entity_id
_entity_poly.type
_entity_poly.pdbx_seq_one_letter_code
_entity_poly.pdbx_strand_id
1 'polypeptide(L)'
;MLNERELLPLWAHIPPHITLVTLIATRPPLLIRLALTTLGTYQFYALLSRYTTGGGPMHDYSMGGAIHQYLVALYLFVWLCDPLKEWRYKGEKAAPAKYPLLRRLYYAACIVCNARLIGWSSQVANVPPPTATGSRAEYLWNRFLRLLQCLLYLDLAQSYIRLQPLYPLLGTGEFPTGWRGFVMRFVCVFAWYLSAYASMKLVHIVLSLFCVGTGLFNGKPEEWPMAFGNWSDAYTIRRFWGRTWHQNLRRNFTIAGKALTNALGLKMGTNASAYTQLYVAFAISGFIHVGGDVMLGRQYIGQSMPFFLANAVAITVEDAVIAVGRRWLRFTPQPTKWAMLLGYVWVIAWFYLVAPLHVDMMSCLATSAFYHLHRSFSLAFAHDMSVILVTGGTGLVGKAIEYVIETEPEGSRFGKRPGEKWVFIGSSEADLRNQEQSKKLFEKYKPTHVIHLAALVGGLFINMKRKLDFLRDNILINDNVLHNAHEFGCKKVISCLSTCVYPDKVEYPLDETKIHLGLPHDSNFGYAHAKRLVDVQNHAYKDQYGDNFTSAIPTNVFGPHDNFDLESAHVLPALMHKCYLAKKNGTPFVVWGSGKPLRQFIYSRDLAKLFIWMLREYDDVEPLILSVGEDEEVSIKQAADAVVGAMGFTGEYRFDATKADGQFRKPASNKKLLSLIGDFEFTPFDKALEETVQWFQQNYENARIGKP
;
A
#
# COMPACT_ATOMS: atom_id res chain seq x y z
N MET A 1 2.23 -6.96 6.99
CA MET A 1 1.82 -8.05 7.90
C MET A 1 1.81 -9.39 7.17
N LEU A 2 2.97 -10.02 6.97
CA LEU A 2 3.10 -11.39 6.46
C LEU A 2 3.62 -12.38 7.54
N ASN A 3 3.85 -11.93 8.78
CA ASN A 3 4.69 -12.65 9.75
C ASN A 3 3.97 -13.49 10.82
N GLU A 4 2.67 -13.77 10.71
CA GLU A 4 1.98 -14.65 11.68
C GLU A 4 0.97 -15.60 11.01
N ARG A 5 1.36 -16.26 9.90
CA ARG A 5 0.57 -17.36 9.33
C ARG A 5 1.23 -18.70 9.61
N GLU A 6 0.42 -19.67 10.02
CA GLU A 6 0.90 -21.03 10.30
C GLU A 6 1.26 -21.76 8.99
N LEU A 7 2.14 -22.75 9.06
CA LEU A 7 2.39 -23.62 7.90
C LEU A 7 1.14 -24.44 7.58
N LEU A 8 0.70 -24.40 6.32
CA LEU A 8 -0.47 -25.14 5.84
C LEU A 8 -0.25 -26.64 6.09
N PRO A 9 -1.04 -27.27 6.98
CA PRO A 9 -0.79 -28.65 7.31
C PRO A 9 -1.19 -29.55 6.15
N LEU A 10 -0.41 -30.60 5.90
CA LEU A 10 -0.60 -31.50 4.75
C LEU A 10 -2.01 -32.13 4.70
N TRP A 11 -2.61 -32.37 5.87
CA TRP A 11 -3.96 -32.92 5.98
C TRP A 11 -5.04 -31.94 5.53
N ALA A 12 -4.80 -30.62 5.48
CA ALA A 12 -5.80 -29.62 5.12
C ALA A 12 -6.43 -29.82 3.74
N HIS A 13 -5.72 -30.54 2.85
CA HIS A 13 -6.22 -30.87 1.52
C HIS A 13 -7.27 -31.99 1.52
N ILE A 14 -7.24 -32.91 2.50
CA ILE A 14 -8.04 -34.14 2.46
C ILE A 14 -9.52 -33.91 2.78
N PRO A 15 -9.90 -33.21 3.88
CA PRO A 15 -11.31 -33.01 4.23
C PRO A 15 -12.14 -32.34 3.14
N PRO A 16 -11.67 -31.29 2.42
CA PRO A 16 -12.38 -30.72 1.29
C PRO A 16 -12.77 -31.73 0.21
N HIS A 17 -11.86 -32.63 -0.17
CA HIS A 17 -12.11 -33.66 -1.17
C HIS A 17 -13.14 -34.67 -0.70
N ILE A 18 -13.01 -35.13 0.55
CA ILE A 18 -13.96 -36.09 1.15
C ILE A 18 -15.36 -35.47 1.20
N THR A 19 -15.46 -34.21 1.65
CA THR A 19 -16.73 -33.47 1.71
C THR A 19 -17.38 -33.35 0.32
N LEU A 20 -16.61 -32.94 -0.69
CA LEU A 20 -17.12 -32.79 -2.06
C LEU A 20 -17.60 -34.12 -2.65
N VAL A 21 -16.79 -35.18 -2.53
CA VAL A 21 -17.13 -36.53 -3.02
C VAL A 21 -18.38 -37.04 -2.30
N THR A 22 -18.46 -36.84 -0.97
CA THR A 22 -19.61 -37.27 -0.17
C THR A 22 -20.88 -36.52 -0.56
N LEU A 23 -20.82 -35.21 -0.79
CA LEU A 23 -21.97 -34.41 -1.21
C LEU A 23 -22.48 -34.80 -2.60
N ILE A 24 -21.57 -35.03 -3.55
CA ILE A 24 -21.91 -35.51 -4.90
C ILE A 24 -22.53 -36.91 -4.82
N ALA A 25 -21.91 -37.80 -4.04
CA ALA A 25 -22.34 -39.18 -3.94
C ALA A 25 -23.67 -39.30 -3.20
N THR A 26 -23.88 -38.63 -2.07
CA THR A 26 -25.04 -38.84 -1.18
C THR A 26 -26.25 -37.98 -1.55
N ARG A 27 -26.05 -36.81 -2.17
CA ARG A 27 -27.12 -35.86 -2.53
C ARG A 27 -28.10 -35.61 -1.37
N PRO A 28 -27.62 -35.09 -0.23
CA PRO A 28 -28.46 -34.94 0.95
C PRO A 28 -29.57 -33.90 0.71
N PRO A 29 -30.64 -33.91 1.54
CA PRO A 29 -31.71 -32.91 1.49
C PRO A 29 -31.18 -31.47 1.54
N LEU A 30 -31.99 -30.53 1.03
CA LEU A 30 -31.61 -29.13 0.83
C LEU A 30 -30.91 -28.49 2.03
N LEU A 31 -31.47 -28.63 3.24
CA LEU A 31 -30.93 -28.01 4.45
C LEU A 31 -29.55 -28.56 4.84
N ILE A 32 -29.37 -29.88 4.76
CA ILE A 32 -28.08 -30.53 5.06
C ILE A 32 -27.05 -30.13 4.00
N ARG A 33 -27.45 -30.11 2.73
CA ARG A 33 -26.60 -29.69 1.62
C ARG A 33 -26.15 -28.22 1.76
N LEU A 34 -27.06 -27.33 2.19
CA LEU A 34 -26.75 -25.93 2.48
C LEU A 34 -25.76 -25.82 3.65
N ALA A 35 -26.05 -26.48 4.78
CA ALA A 35 -25.18 -26.47 5.95
C ALA A 35 -23.75 -26.96 5.64
N LEU A 36 -23.62 -28.08 4.93
CA LEU A 36 -22.32 -28.64 4.54
C LEU A 36 -21.59 -27.78 3.51
N THR A 37 -22.31 -27.13 2.59
CA THR A 37 -21.70 -26.17 1.64
C THR A 37 -21.17 -24.94 2.38
N THR A 38 -21.94 -24.40 3.33
CA THR A 38 -21.53 -23.25 4.15
C THR A 38 -20.34 -23.59 5.02
N LEU A 39 -20.36 -24.75 5.69
CA LEU A 39 -19.24 -25.22 6.50
C LEU A 39 -17.97 -25.41 5.66
N GLY A 40 -18.10 -26.05 4.50
CA GLY A 40 -16.98 -26.20 3.56
C GLY A 40 -16.42 -24.85 3.14
N THR A 41 -17.28 -23.91 2.77
CA THR A 41 -16.89 -22.54 2.38
C THR A 41 -16.13 -21.83 3.50
N TYR A 42 -16.63 -21.92 4.73
CA TYR A 42 -15.95 -21.37 5.91
C TYR A 42 -14.56 -22.00 6.11
N GLN A 43 -14.46 -23.34 6.03
CA GLN A 43 -13.18 -24.05 6.16
C GLN A 43 -12.19 -23.60 5.08
N PHE A 44 -12.63 -23.43 3.83
CA PHE A 44 -11.77 -22.95 2.74
C PHE A 44 -11.22 -21.55 3.03
N TYR A 45 -12.06 -20.59 3.42
CA TYR A 45 -11.59 -19.25 3.74
C TYR A 45 -10.71 -19.21 5.00
N ALA A 46 -11.00 -20.05 6.00
CA ALA A 46 -10.14 -20.20 7.16
C ALA A 46 -8.75 -20.72 6.77
N LEU A 47 -8.68 -21.69 5.85
CA LEU A 47 -7.40 -22.20 5.34
C LEU A 47 -6.60 -21.11 4.61
N LEU A 48 -7.25 -20.40 3.68
CA LEU A 48 -6.60 -19.35 2.87
C LEU A 48 -6.09 -18.16 3.71
N SER A 49 -6.77 -17.85 4.81
CA SER A 49 -6.48 -16.66 5.63
C SER A 49 -5.51 -16.92 6.78
N ARG A 50 -5.43 -18.16 7.29
CA ARG A 50 -4.61 -18.52 8.46
C ARG A 50 -3.26 -19.11 8.10
N TYR A 51 -3.13 -19.73 6.93
CA TYR A 51 -1.96 -20.53 6.58
C TYR A 51 -1.13 -19.94 5.44
N THR A 52 0.15 -20.31 5.42
CA THR A 52 1.13 -20.11 4.34
C THR A 52 1.79 -21.44 4.00
N THR A 53 2.29 -21.59 2.79
CA THR A 53 3.07 -22.75 2.36
C THR A 53 4.52 -22.70 2.87
N GLY A 54 5.01 -21.54 3.33
CA GLY A 54 6.41 -21.32 3.70
C GLY A 54 7.38 -21.32 2.51
N GLY A 55 6.91 -21.56 1.28
CA GLY A 55 7.70 -21.58 0.05
C GLY A 55 7.79 -20.23 -0.68
N GLY A 56 7.29 -19.16 -0.06
CA GLY A 56 7.25 -17.81 -0.62
C GLY A 56 5.99 -17.50 -1.44
N PRO A 57 5.86 -16.26 -1.97
CA PRO A 57 4.63 -15.73 -2.57
C PRO A 57 4.08 -16.58 -3.72
N MET A 58 4.95 -17.09 -4.59
CA MET A 58 4.54 -17.89 -5.75
C MET A 58 3.88 -19.23 -5.34
N HIS A 59 4.39 -19.85 -4.28
CA HIS A 59 3.84 -21.09 -3.74
C HIS A 59 2.50 -20.82 -3.03
N ASP A 60 2.41 -19.73 -2.26
CA ASP A 60 1.18 -19.30 -1.60
C ASP A 60 0.07 -18.98 -2.60
N TYR A 61 0.38 -18.22 -3.64
CA TYR A 61 -0.57 -17.90 -4.69
C TYR A 61 -1.08 -19.16 -5.40
N SER A 62 -0.16 -20.03 -5.81
CA SER A 62 -0.52 -21.26 -6.53
C SER A 62 -1.40 -22.18 -5.67
N MET A 63 -1.07 -22.29 -4.37
CA MET A 63 -1.85 -23.08 -3.43
C MET A 63 -3.22 -22.47 -3.19
N GLY A 64 -3.31 -21.15 -3.05
CA GLY A 64 -4.57 -20.45 -2.87
C GLY A 64 -5.50 -20.64 -4.07
N GLY A 65 -4.97 -20.57 -5.29
CA GLY A 65 -5.71 -20.88 -6.51
C GLY A 65 -6.23 -22.32 -6.55
N ALA A 66 -5.41 -23.30 -6.16
CA ALA A 66 -5.83 -24.70 -6.09
C ALA A 66 -6.94 -24.92 -5.05
N ILE A 67 -6.83 -24.32 -3.87
CA ILE A 67 -7.84 -24.39 -2.81
C ILE A 67 -9.16 -23.76 -3.29
N HIS A 68 -9.11 -22.59 -3.92
CA HIS A 68 -10.31 -21.90 -4.40
C HIS A 68 -10.93 -22.59 -5.62
N GLN A 69 -10.14 -23.29 -6.44
CA GLN A 69 -10.68 -24.18 -7.48
C GLN A 69 -11.60 -25.26 -6.88
N TYR A 70 -11.28 -25.81 -5.70
CA TYR A 70 -12.15 -26.77 -5.01
C TYR A 70 -13.45 -26.13 -4.53
N LEU A 71 -13.39 -24.90 -4.01
CA LEU A 71 -14.58 -24.15 -3.63
C LEU A 71 -15.50 -23.94 -4.85
N VAL A 72 -14.95 -23.56 -6.00
CA VAL A 72 -15.73 -23.44 -7.24
C VAL A 72 -16.33 -24.80 -7.63
N ALA A 73 -15.56 -25.89 -7.57
CA ALA A 73 -16.08 -27.22 -7.87
C ALA A 73 -17.21 -27.66 -6.93
N LEU A 74 -17.13 -27.29 -5.64
CA LEU A 74 -18.18 -27.50 -4.65
C LEU A 74 -19.49 -26.86 -5.09
N TYR A 75 -19.46 -25.57 -5.44
CA TYR A 75 -20.67 -24.89 -5.89
C TYR A 75 -21.22 -25.48 -7.19
N LEU A 76 -20.35 -25.74 -8.17
CA LEU A 76 -20.77 -26.26 -9.46
C LEU A 76 -21.40 -27.65 -9.36
N PHE A 77 -20.75 -28.60 -8.68
CA PHE A 77 -21.21 -29.99 -8.64
C PHE A 77 -22.34 -30.26 -7.65
N VAL A 78 -22.50 -29.39 -6.65
CA VAL A 78 -23.57 -29.54 -5.66
C VAL A 78 -24.84 -28.82 -6.11
N TRP A 79 -24.71 -27.68 -6.80
CA TRP A 79 -25.83 -26.78 -7.08
C TRP A 79 -26.15 -26.58 -8.56
N LEU A 80 -25.16 -26.54 -9.45
CA LEU A 80 -25.39 -26.21 -10.87
C LEU A 80 -25.48 -27.42 -11.80
N CYS A 81 -24.96 -28.58 -11.40
CA CYS A 81 -25.12 -29.83 -12.16
C CYS A 81 -25.25 -31.05 -11.25
N ASP A 82 -25.83 -32.13 -11.78
CA ASP A 82 -25.80 -33.46 -11.18
C ASP A 82 -24.90 -34.44 -11.93
N PRO A 83 -23.59 -34.50 -11.60
CA PRO A 83 -22.63 -35.20 -12.43
C PRO A 83 -22.86 -36.72 -12.43
N LEU A 84 -23.48 -37.29 -11.38
CA LEU A 84 -23.82 -38.72 -11.36
C LEU A 84 -25.07 -39.06 -12.18
N LYS A 85 -25.91 -38.08 -12.53
CA LYS A 85 -27.05 -38.26 -13.44
C LYS A 85 -26.67 -37.94 -14.88
N GLU A 86 -25.92 -36.86 -15.06
CA GLU A 86 -25.62 -36.27 -16.36
C GLU A 86 -24.47 -36.96 -17.08
N TRP A 87 -23.46 -37.47 -16.36
CA TRP A 87 -22.23 -37.97 -16.97
C TRP A 87 -22.08 -39.48 -16.83
N ARG A 88 -21.60 -40.12 -17.89
CA ARG A 88 -21.42 -41.58 -17.95
C ARG A 88 -20.01 -41.93 -18.37
N TYR A 89 -19.45 -42.94 -17.72
CA TYR A 89 -18.16 -43.49 -18.09
C TYR A 89 -18.30 -44.38 -19.34
N LYS A 90 -17.27 -44.43 -20.18
CA LYS A 90 -17.25 -45.27 -21.38
C LYS A 90 -17.52 -46.72 -21.02
N GLY A 91 -18.49 -47.33 -21.70
CA GLY A 91 -18.90 -48.73 -21.50
C GLY A 91 -20.01 -48.94 -20.47
N GLU A 92 -20.41 -47.92 -19.71
CA GLU A 92 -21.49 -48.02 -18.73
C GLU A 92 -22.87 -47.78 -19.34
N LYS A 93 -23.83 -48.69 -19.09
CA LYS A 93 -25.22 -48.60 -19.61
C LYS A 93 -26.12 -47.71 -18.77
N ALA A 94 -25.86 -47.58 -17.46
CA ALA A 94 -26.67 -46.81 -16.51
C ALA A 94 -25.93 -45.57 -15.99
N ALA A 95 -26.69 -44.56 -15.53
CA ALA A 95 -26.11 -43.37 -14.93
C ALA A 95 -25.53 -43.74 -13.55
N PRO A 96 -24.36 -43.22 -13.15
CA PRO A 96 -23.75 -43.53 -11.87
C PRO A 96 -24.69 -43.39 -10.66
N ALA A 97 -25.66 -42.46 -10.71
CA ALA A 97 -26.66 -42.25 -9.67
C ALA A 97 -27.51 -43.50 -9.35
N LYS A 98 -27.62 -44.46 -10.27
CA LYS A 98 -28.39 -45.70 -10.11
C LYS A 98 -27.61 -46.81 -9.40
N TYR A 99 -26.31 -46.64 -9.16
CA TYR A 99 -25.49 -47.65 -8.50
C TYR A 99 -25.53 -47.55 -6.96
N PRO A 100 -25.13 -48.62 -6.23
CA PRO A 100 -24.97 -48.57 -4.78
C PRO A 100 -24.00 -47.48 -4.30
N LEU A 101 -24.13 -47.06 -3.04
CA LEU A 101 -23.39 -45.92 -2.49
C LEU A 101 -21.87 -46.00 -2.68
N LEU A 102 -21.25 -47.17 -2.46
CA LEU A 102 -19.81 -47.35 -2.67
C LEU A 102 -19.37 -47.07 -4.11
N ARG A 103 -20.17 -47.50 -5.11
CA ARG A 103 -19.93 -47.19 -6.51
C ARG A 103 -20.16 -45.71 -6.82
N ARG A 104 -21.16 -45.08 -6.19
CA ARG A 104 -21.39 -43.62 -6.32
C ARG A 104 -20.24 -42.81 -5.76
N LEU A 105 -19.69 -43.21 -4.61
CA LEU A 105 -18.51 -42.60 -4.00
C LEU A 105 -17.29 -42.75 -4.91
N TYR A 106 -17.07 -43.95 -5.46
CA TYR A 106 -16.00 -44.19 -6.43
C TYR A 106 -16.14 -43.30 -7.68
N TYR A 107 -17.31 -43.28 -8.30
CA TYR A 107 -17.54 -42.46 -9.49
C TYR A 107 -17.46 -40.96 -9.20
N ALA A 108 -17.94 -40.51 -8.03
CA ALA A 108 -17.78 -39.13 -7.59
C ALA A 108 -16.30 -38.76 -7.41
N ALA A 109 -15.50 -39.64 -6.81
CA ALA A 109 -14.05 -39.45 -6.70
C ALA A 109 -13.37 -39.39 -8.08
N CYS A 110 -13.70 -40.31 -8.99
CA CYS A 110 -13.21 -40.27 -10.36
C CYS A 110 -13.55 -38.96 -11.07
N ILE A 111 -14.77 -38.45 -10.89
CA ILE A 111 -15.20 -37.17 -11.46
C ILE A 111 -14.41 -36.00 -10.86
N VAL A 112 -14.23 -35.96 -9.55
CA VAL A 112 -13.48 -34.89 -8.87
C VAL A 112 -12.01 -34.87 -9.34
N CYS A 113 -11.36 -36.04 -9.41
CA CYS A 113 -9.96 -36.16 -9.79
C CYS A 113 -9.72 -36.04 -11.32
N ASN A 114 -10.69 -36.38 -12.16
CA ASN A 114 -10.57 -36.29 -13.62
C ASN A 114 -11.06 -34.92 -14.13
N ALA A 115 -10.22 -33.90 -13.99
CA ALA A 115 -10.53 -32.52 -14.33
C ALA A 115 -10.99 -32.31 -15.80
N ARG A 116 -10.54 -33.17 -16.72
CA ARG A 116 -10.85 -33.13 -18.16
C ARG A 116 -11.93 -34.13 -18.59
N LEU A 117 -12.42 -34.94 -17.65
CA LEU A 117 -13.42 -35.99 -17.86
C LEU A 117 -13.03 -36.95 -19.00
N ILE A 118 -11.75 -37.35 -19.06
CA ILE A 118 -11.25 -38.31 -20.05
C ILE A 118 -12.01 -39.63 -19.93
N GLY A 119 -12.56 -40.11 -21.04
CA GLY A 119 -13.35 -41.34 -21.08
C GLY A 119 -14.80 -41.22 -20.60
N TRP A 120 -15.29 -39.99 -20.35
CA TRP A 120 -16.68 -39.74 -19.98
C TRP A 120 -17.47 -39.11 -21.13
N SER A 121 -18.79 -39.25 -21.11
CA SER A 121 -19.71 -38.64 -22.09
C SER A 121 -19.59 -37.12 -22.22
N SER A 122 -19.08 -36.46 -21.18
CA SER A 122 -18.87 -35.00 -21.11
C SER A 122 -17.38 -34.63 -21.13
N GLN A 123 -16.55 -35.44 -21.79
CA GLN A 123 -15.13 -35.13 -21.98
C GLN A 123 -14.94 -33.72 -22.57
N VAL A 124 -13.97 -32.98 -22.04
CA VAL A 124 -13.65 -31.63 -22.52
C VAL A 124 -13.24 -31.67 -23.99
N ALA A 125 -13.67 -30.68 -24.77
CA ALA A 125 -13.31 -30.55 -26.19
C ALA A 125 -11.83 -30.19 -26.41
N ASN A 126 -11.27 -30.63 -27.54
CA ASN A 126 -9.87 -30.40 -27.95
C ASN A 126 -8.82 -30.98 -27.00
N VAL A 127 -9.16 -32.01 -26.21
CA VAL A 127 -8.16 -32.77 -25.46
C VAL A 127 -7.16 -33.35 -26.47
N PRO A 128 -5.84 -33.25 -26.22
CA PRO A 128 -4.84 -33.84 -27.10
C PRO A 128 -5.13 -35.33 -27.30
N PRO A 129 -4.95 -35.85 -28.53
CA PRO A 129 -5.15 -37.28 -28.74
C PRO A 129 -4.26 -38.06 -27.76
N PRO A 130 -4.70 -39.26 -27.34
CA PRO A 130 -3.80 -40.20 -26.68
C PRO A 130 -2.48 -40.25 -27.45
N THR A 131 -1.36 -40.31 -26.74
CA THR A 131 -0.07 -40.65 -27.37
C THR A 131 -0.22 -42.08 -27.91
N ALA A 132 -0.73 -42.16 -29.13
CA ALA A 132 -1.08 -43.38 -29.81
C ALA A 132 0.20 -44.01 -30.37
N THR A 133 0.28 -45.33 -30.20
CA THR A 133 1.08 -46.34 -30.93
C THR A 133 2.16 -47.10 -30.16
N GLY A 134 2.20 -47.06 -28.82
CA GLY A 134 3.21 -47.81 -28.07
C GLY A 134 2.71 -48.75 -26.98
N SER A 135 3.52 -49.75 -26.68
CA SER A 135 3.36 -50.60 -25.48
C SER A 135 3.40 -49.76 -24.20
N ARG A 136 2.96 -50.32 -23.06
CA ARG A 136 3.04 -49.67 -21.75
C ARG A 136 4.46 -49.15 -21.45
N ALA A 137 5.49 -49.91 -21.82
CA ALA A 137 6.89 -49.53 -21.65
C ALA A 137 7.26 -48.30 -22.50
N GLU A 138 6.82 -48.24 -23.74
CA GLU A 138 7.06 -47.10 -24.63
C GLU A 138 6.39 -45.82 -24.12
N TYR A 139 5.16 -45.93 -23.60
CA TYR A 139 4.49 -44.81 -22.95
C TYR A 139 5.29 -44.29 -21.76
N LEU A 140 5.74 -45.19 -20.87
CA LEU A 140 6.51 -44.83 -19.68
C LEU A 140 7.85 -44.19 -20.05
N TRP A 141 8.56 -44.75 -21.02
CA TRP A 141 9.82 -44.20 -21.52
C TRP A 141 9.63 -42.79 -22.12
N ASN A 142 8.62 -42.62 -22.97
CA ASN A 142 8.27 -41.32 -23.53
C ASN A 142 7.93 -40.30 -22.43
N ARG A 143 7.19 -40.70 -21.39
CA ARG A 143 6.88 -39.82 -20.25
C ARG A 143 8.11 -39.50 -19.40
N PHE A 144 9.02 -40.45 -19.23
CA PHE A 144 10.30 -40.22 -18.55
C PHE A 144 11.18 -39.22 -19.30
N LEU A 145 11.30 -39.31 -20.63
CA LEU A 145 12.02 -38.30 -21.41
C LEU A 145 11.39 -36.90 -21.29
N ARG A 146 10.06 -36.84 -21.26
CA ARG A 146 9.33 -35.57 -21.03
C ARG A 146 9.51 -35.05 -19.60
N LEU A 147 9.67 -35.93 -18.61
CA LEU A 147 10.01 -35.56 -17.23
C LEU A 147 11.34 -34.82 -17.20
N LEU A 148 12.40 -35.41 -17.78
CA LEU A 148 13.72 -34.78 -17.88
C LEU A 148 13.66 -33.42 -18.60
N GLN A 149 12.92 -33.35 -19.70
CA GLN A 149 12.69 -32.08 -20.42
C GLN A 149 12.01 -31.03 -19.52
N CYS A 150 11.00 -31.41 -18.74
CA CYS A 150 10.31 -30.47 -17.84
C CYS A 150 11.21 -30.01 -16.70
N LEU A 151 12.04 -30.90 -16.14
CA LEU A 151 13.02 -30.54 -15.12
C LEU A 151 14.04 -29.54 -15.68
N LEU A 152 14.55 -29.74 -16.89
CA LEU A 152 15.43 -28.77 -17.55
C LEU A 152 14.75 -27.41 -17.75
N TYR A 153 13.50 -27.38 -18.23
CA TYR A 153 12.75 -26.13 -18.40
C TYR A 153 12.52 -25.40 -17.09
N LEU A 154 12.19 -26.15 -16.03
CA LEU A 154 11.97 -25.59 -14.71
C LEU A 154 13.28 -25.06 -14.12
N ASP A 155 14.38 -25.80 -14.26
CA ASP A 155 15.69 -25.40 -13.77
C ASP A 155 16.19 -24.14 -14.47
N LEU A 156 16.10 -24.06 -15.80
CA LEU A 156 16.46 -22.86 -16.56
C LEU A 156 15.61 -21.64 -16.17
N ALA A 157 14.28 -21.82 -16.09
CA ALA A 157 13.36 -20.75 -15.75
C ALA A 157 13.56 -20.26 -14.31
N GLN A 158 13.65 -21.19 -13.35
CA GLN A 158 13.84 -20.84 -11.94
C GLN A 158 15.23 -20.31 -11.66
N SER A 159 16.28 -20.84 -12.30
CA SER A 159 17.63 -20.28 -12.22
C SER A 159 17.65 -18.85 -12.72
N TYR A 160 17.02 -18.54 -13.85
CA TYR A 160 16.89 -17.15 -14.31
C TYR A 160 16.15 -16.29 -13.28
N ILE A 161 14.99 -16.75 -12.79
CA ILE A 161 14.18 -16.03 -11.79
C ILE A 161 14.95 -15.77 -10.48
N ARG A 162 15.81 -16.71 -10.05
CA ARG A 162 16.57 -16.63 -8.79
C ARG A 162 17.94 -15.98 -8.90
N LEU A 163 18.56 -15.97 -10.08
CA LEU A 163 19.90 -15.42 -10.27
C LEU A 163 19.89 -14.03 -10.88
N GLN A 164 18.79 -13.59 -11.48
CA GLN A 164 18.69 -12.24 -12.01
C GLN A 164 18.34 -11.26 -10.88
N PRO A 165 19.25 -10.36 -10.48
CA PRO A 165 18.98 -9.35 -9.44
C PRO A 165 17.83 -8.43 -9.84
N LEU A 166 17.65 -8.28 -11.15
CA LEU A 166 16.57 -7.54 -11.74
C LEU A 166 15.22 -8.28 -11.69
N TYR A 167 15.15 -9.56 -11.34
CA TYR A 167 13.85 -10.23 -11.29
C TYR A 167 13.09 -9.88 -10.00
N PRO A 168 11.81 -9.49 -10.08
CA PRO A 168 10.98 -9.03 -8.96
C PRO A 168 10.94 -9.87 -7.67
N LEU A 169 11.35 -11.14 -7.71
CA LEU A 169 11.19 -12.07 -6.59
C LEU A 169 12.31 -12.00 -5.53
N LEU A 170 13.42 -11.30 -5.79
CA LEU A 170 14.61 -11.28 -4.92
C LEU A 170 14.78 -10.00 -4.09
N GLY A 171 13.83 -9.08 -4.15
CA GLY A 171 13.77 -7.93 -3.25
C GLY A 171 14.81 -6.82 -3.47
N THR A 172 15.55 -6.82 -4.59
CA THR A 172 16.55 -5.78 -4.89
C THR A 172 16.19 -4.86 -6.07
N GLY A 173 15.03 -5.08 -6.72
CA GLY A 173 14.57 -4.27 -7.85
C GLY A 173 13.16 -3.74 -7.63
N GLU A 174 13.03 -2.44 -7.35
CA GLU A 174 11.76 -1.73 -7.11
C GLU A 174 10.87 -1.57 -8.35
N PHE A 175 11.31 -2.02 -9.53
CA PHE A 175 10.60 -1.78 -10.80
C PHE A 175 9.73 -2.96 -11.25
N PRO A 176 8.42 -2.75 -11.47
CA PRO A 176 7.53 -3.75 -12.06
C PRO A 176 8.02 -4.20 -13.44
N THR A 177 7.77 -5.44 -13.82
CA THR A 177 8.09 -6.02 -15.14
C THR A 177 7.54 -5.18 -16.28
N GLY A 178 6.40 -4.50 -16.07
CA GLY A 178 5.81 -3.60 -17.05
C GLY A 178 6.67 -2.40 -17.46
N TRP A 179 7.57 -1.94 -16.57
CA TRP A 179 8.40 -0.73 -16.74
C TRP A 179 9.79 -1.02 -17.31
N ARG A 180 10.07 -2.28 -17.65
CA ARG A 180 11.37 -2.71 -18.16
C ARG A 180 11.47 -2.52 -19.67
N GLY A 181 12.70 -2.35 -20.14
CA GLY A 181 13.01 -2.35 -21.57
C GLY A 181 12.48 -3.61 -22.26
N PHE A 182 12.16 -3.47 -23.55
CA PHE A 182 11.44 -4.46 -24.36
C PHE A 182 11.97 -5.91 -24.20
N VAL A 183 13.28 -6.10 -24.33
CA VAL A 183 13.91 -7.42 -24.24
C VAL A 183 13.75 -8.01 -22.84
N MET A 184 14.03 -7.22 -21.80
CA MET A 184 13.99 -7.70 -20.43
C MET A 184 12.57 -8.06 -20.00
N ARG A 185 11.58 -7.25 -20.37
CA ARG A 185 10.17 -7.54 -20.14
C ARG A 185 9.76 -8.87 -20.77
N PHE A 186 10.15 -9.09 -22.03
CA PHE A 186 9.86 -10.34 -22.73
C PHE A 186 10.49 -11.56 -22.02
N VAL A 187 11.78 -11.49 -21.66
CA VAL A 187 12.47 -12.62 -21.01
C VAL A 187 11.87 -12.91 -19.63
N CYS A 188 11.51 -11.88 -18.85
CA CYS A 188 10.85 -12.08 -17.55
C CYS A 188 9.49 -12.77 -17.68
N VAL A 189 8.64 -12.27 -18.59
CA VAL A 189 7.34 -12.89 -18.87
C VAL A 189 7.52 -14.33 -19.36
N PHE A 190 8.47 -14.56 -20.27
CA PHE A 190 8.73 -15.89 -20.81
C PHE A 190 9.20 -16.87 -19.74
N ALA A 191 10.19 -16.49 -18.91
CA ALA A 191 10.68 -17.32 -17.81
C ALA A 191 9.55 -17.67 -16.82
N TRP A 192 8.67 -16.72 -16.52
CA TRP A 192 7.50 -16.95 -15.67
C TRP A 192 6.54 -17.99 -16.27
N TYR A 193 6.11 -17.80 -17.53
CA TYR A 193 5.20 -18.73 -18.20
C TYR A 193 5.83 -20.10 -18.41
N LEU A 194 7.14 -20.16 -18.67
CA LEU A 194 7.88 -21.40 -18.80
C LEU A 194 7.90 -22.17 -17.47
N SER A 195 8.12 -21.48 -16.34
CA SER A 195 8.06 -22.05 -15.01
C SER A 195 6.66 -22.60 -14.67
N ALA A 196 5.60 -21.82 -14.95
CA ALA A 196 4.22 -22.25 -14.75
C ALA A 196 3.87 -23.47 -15.64
N TYR A 197 4.21 -23.41 -16.93
CA TYR A 197 4.02 -24.51 -17.88
C TYR A 197 4.74 -25.79 -17.43
N ALA A 198 6.02 -25.68 -17.09
CA ALA A 198 6.84 -26.81 -16.68
C ALA A 198 6.34 -27.44 -15.38
N SER A 199 6.00 -26.61 -14.38
CA SER A 199 5.47 -27.07 -13.08
C SER A 199 4.17 -27.86 -13.24
N MET A 200 3.19 -27.32 -13.96
CA MET A 200 1.91 -28.01 -14.17
C MET A 200 2.07 -29.29 -14.98
N LYS A 201 2.94 -29.27 -15.99
CA LYS A 201 3.22 -30.43 -16.84
C LYS A 201 3.95 -31.53 -16.07
N LEU A 202 4.89 -31.15 -15.19
CA LEU A 202 5.64 -32.05 -14.32
C LEU A 202 4.69 -32.86 -13.43
N VAL A 203 3.77 -32.19 -12.72
CA VAL A 203 2.78 -32.86 -11.85
C VAL A 203 1.96 -33.88 -12.64
N HIS A 204 1.47 -33.51 -13.83
CA HIS A 204 0.71 -34.43 -14.67
C HIS A 204 1.55 -35.63 -15.15
N ILE A 205 2.82 -35.40 -15.54
CA ILE A 205 3.71 -36.47 -15.98
C ILE A 205 3.99 -37.45 -14.85
N VAL A 206 4.33 -36.97 -13.65
CA VAL A 206 4.61 -37.81 -12.48
C VAL A 206 3.40 -38.66 -12.11
N LEU A 207 2.21 -38.05 -12.05
CA LEU A 207 0.97 -38.80 -11.81
C LEU A 207 0.72 -39.84 -12.90
N SER A 208 0.96 -39.50 -14.17
CA SER A 208 0.77 -40.44 -15.28
C SER A 208 1.76 -41.60 -15.25
N LEU A 209 3.02 -41.36 -14.85
CA LEU A 209 4.03 -42.41 -14.67
C LEU A 209 3.63 -43.36 -13.55
N PHE A 210 3.16 -42.82 -12.43
CA PHE A 210 2.69 -43.61 -11.30
C PHE A 210 1.44 -44.44 -11.66
N CYS A 211 0.39 -43.81 -12.18
CA CYS A 211 -0.86 -44.50 -12.51
C CYS A 211 -0.66 -45.51 -13.64
N VAL A 212 0.03 -45.14 -14.72
CA VAL A 212 0.28 -46.07 -15.83
C VAL A 212 1.30 -47.14 -15.42
N GLY A 213 2.30 -46.82 -14.60
CA GLY A 213 3.32 -47.77 -14.13
C GLY A 213 2.79 -48.81 -13.15
N THR A 214 1.81 -48.45 -12.31
CA THR A 214 1.18 -49.35 -11.34
C THR A 214 -0.09 -50.02 -11.86
N GLY A 215 -0.80 -49.38 -12.81
CA GLY A 215 -2.11 -49.82 -13.29
C GLY A 215 -3.27 -49.34 -12.40
N LEU A 216 -2.98 -48.62 -11.32
CA LEU A 216 -3.98 -48.05 -10.41
C LEU A 216 -4.67 -46.85 -11.05
N PHE A 217 -5.91 -46.58 -10.63
CA PHE A 217 -6.70 -45.40 -11.01
C PHE A 217 -6.81 -45.17 -12.52
N ASN A 218 -7.27 -46.17 -13.27
CA ASN A 218 -7.40 -46.06 -14.74
C ASN A 218 -6.03 -45.78 -15.38
N GLY A 219 -5.07 -46.66 -15.06
CA GLY A 219 -3.67 -46.59 -15.48
C GLY A 219 -3.43 -47.02 -16.93
N LYS A 220 -4.40 -46.85 -17.84
CA LYS A 220 -4.19 -47.14 -19.25
C LYS A 220 -3.52 -45.93 -19.93
N PRO A 221 -2.54 -46.15 -20.83
CA PRO A 221 -1.91 -45.05 -21.59
C PRO A 221 -2.90 -44.09 -22.27
N GLU A 222 -4.03 -44.62 -22.75
CA GLU A 222 -5.09 -43.87 -23.44
C GLU A 222 -5.89 -42.91 -22.54
N GLU A 223 -5.91 -43.17 -21.23
CA GLU A 223 -6.62 -42.37 -20.23
C GLU A 223 -5.76 -41.20 -19.72
N TRP A 224 -4.48 -41.17 -20.10
CA TRP A 224 -3.50 -40.15 -19.70
C TRP A 224 -2.91 -39.37 -20.90
N PRO A 225 -3.74 -38.69 -21.70
CA PRO A 225 -3.26 -37.84 -22.78
C PRO A 225 -2.42 -36.67 -22.23
N MET A 226 -1.63 -36.05 -23.11
CA MET A 226 -0.82 -34.89 -22.78
C MET A 226 -1.67 -33.80 -22.10
N ALA A 227 -1.13 -33.17 -21.05
CA ALA A 227 -1.83 -32.10 -20.35
C ALA A 227 -2.08 -30.88 -21.27
N PHE A 228 -1.07 -30.50 -22.03
CA PHE A 228 -1.08 -29.36 -22.95
C PHE A 228 -1.21 -29.84 -24.40
N GLY A 229 -1.86 -29.02 -25.24
CA GLY A 229 -1.94 -29.24 -26.68
C GLY A 229 -0.71 -28.76 -27.44
N ASN A 230 -0.80 -28.75 -28.76
CA ASN A 230 0.30 -28.37 -29.63
C ASN A 230 0.49 -26.85 -29.63
N TRP A 231 1.74 -26.41 -29.48
CA TRP A 231 2.10 -25.00 -29.57
C TRP A 231 1.92 -24.42 -30.97
N SER A 232 1.95 -25.26 -32.01
CA SER A 232 1.62 -24.86 -33.37
C SER A 232 0.17 -24.38 -33.53
N ASP A 233 -0.75 -24.70 -32.61
CA ASP A 233 -2.12 -24.18 -32.64
C ASP A 233 -2.27 -22.79 -32.00
N ALA A 234 -1.24 -22.26 -31.34
CA ALA A 234 -1.31 -21.06 -30.50
C ALA A 234 -1.25 -19.72 -31.26
N TYR A 235 -1.64 -19.67 -32.54
CA TYR A 235 -1.59 -18.46 -33.38
C TYR A 235 -2.80 -17.52 -33.20
N THR A 236 -3.66 -17.77 -32.22
CA THR A 236 -4.76 -16.88 -31.80
C THR A 236 -4.94 -17.02 -30.30
N ILE A 237 -5.38 -15.97 -29.60
CA ILE A 237 -5.61 -15.99 -28.15
C ILE A 237 -6.68 -17.03 -27.82
N ARG A 238 -7.71 -17.14 -28.68
CA ARG A 238 -8.77 -18.16 -28.55
C ARG A 238 -8.22 -19.59 -28.60
N ARG A 239 -7.30 -19.89 -29.53
CA ARG A 239 -6.70 -21.23 -29.63
C ARG A 239 -5.66 -21.49 -28.56
N PHE A 240 -4.89 -20.47 -28.16
CA PHE A 240 -3.94 -20.59 -27.06
C PHE A 240 -4.66 -21.12 -25.81
N TRP A 241 -5.72 -20.44 -25.34
CA TRP A 241 -6.46 -20.88 -24.15
C TRP A 241 -7.36 -22.11 -24.41
N GLY A 242 -7.92 -22.25 -25.61
CA GLY A 242 -8.91 -23.28 -25.93
C GLY A 242 -8.38 -24.59 -26.53
N ARG A 243 -7.09 -24.66 -26.90
CA ARG A 243 -6.47 -25.84 -27.56
C ARG A 243 -5.06 -26.13 -27.05
N THR A 244 -4.27 -25.10 -26.75
CA THR A 244 -2.84 -25.29 -26.39
C THR A 244 -2.63 -25.38 -24.87
N TRP A 245 -3.23 -24.49 -24.09
CA TRP A 245 -3.13 -24.49 -22.62
C TRP A 245 -3.84 -25.70 -22.00
N HIS A 246 -3.54 -26.06 -20.74
CA HIS A 246 -3.80 -27.40 -20.16
C HIS A 246 -5.28 -27.87 -20.07
N GLN A 247 -6.27 -27.02 -20.33
CA GLN A 247 -7.72 -27.32 -20.30
C GLN A 247 -8.31 -27.87 -18.98
N ASN A 248 -7.53 -28.08 -17.91
CA ASN A 248 -8.01 -28.67 -16.64
C ASN A 248 -9.17 -27.90 -16.00
N LEU A 249 -9.28 -26.59 -16.23
CA LEU A 249 -10.36 -25.76 -15.67
C LEU A 249 -11.60 -25.68 -16.57
N ARG A 250 -11.50 -26.14 -17.82
CA ARG A 250 -12.51 -25.90 -18.85
C ARG A 250 -13.87 -26.52 -18.52
N ARG A 251 -13.88 -27.62 -17.79
CA ARG A 251 -15.11 -28.23 -17.27
C ARG A 251 -15.89 -27.25 -16.39
N ASN A 252 -15.21 -26.63 -15.43
CA ASN A 252 -15.83 -25.69 -14.49
C ASN A 252 -16.42 -24.49 -15.25
N PHE A 253 -15.67 -23.98 -16.22
CA PHE A 253 -16.10 -22.86 -17.07
C PHE A 253 -17.33 -23.21 -17.91
N THR A 254 -17.36 -24.41 -18.49
CA THR A 254 -18.48 -24.86 -19.34
C THR A 254 -19.77 -25.03 -18.55
N ILE A 255 -19.69 -25.54 -17.31
CA ILE A 255 -20.86 -25.71 -16.44
C ILE A 255 -21.43 -24.34 -16.06
N ALA A 256 -20.58 -23.44 -15.55
CA ALA A 256 -21.00 -22.09 -15.17
C ALA A 256 -21.56 -21.30 -16.37
N GLY A 257 -20.87 -21.35 -17.51
CA GLY A 257 -21.30 -20.66 -18.72
C GLY A 257 -22.65 -21.15 -19.25
N LYS A 258 -22.87 -22.48 -19.27
CA LYS A 258 -24.17 -23.06 -19.66
C LYS A 258 -25.28 -22.68 -18.69
N ALA A 259 -25.00 -22.73 -17.39
CA ALA A 259 -25.96 -22.36 -16.35
C ALA A 259 -26.42 -20.90 -16.52
N LEU A 260 -25.49 -19.95 -16.71
CA LEU A 260 -25.84 -18.55 -16.91
C LEU A 260 -26.56 -18.33 -18.25
N THR A 261 -26.11 -18.97 -19.32
CA THR A 261 -26.76 -18.87 -20.64
C THR A 261 -28.22 -19.33 -20.59
N ASN A 262 -28.49 -20.43 -19.88
CA ASN A 262 -29.85 -20.93 -19.67
C ASN A 262 -30.67 -19.98 -18.79
N ALA A 263 -30.09 -19.45 -17.71
CA ALA A 263 -30.76 -18.49 -16.82
C ALA A 263 -31.15 -17.18 -17.54
N LEU A 264 -30.35 -16.77 -18.52
CA LEU A 264 -30.62 -15.60 -19.38
C LEU A 264 -31.54 -15.91 -20.56
N GLY A 265 -32.02 -17.15 -20.72
CA GLY A 265 -32.89 -17.55 -21.83
C GLY A 265 -32.22 -17.51 -23.21
N LEU A 266 -30.88 -17.53 -23.27
CA LEU A 266 -30.14 -17.42 -24.53
C LEU A 266 -30.12 -18.75 -25.28
N LYS A 267 -30.48 -18.73 -26.57
CA LYS A 267 -30.44 -19.92 -27.43
C LYS A 267 -28.99 -20.39 -27.64
N MET A 268 -28.71 -21.64 -27.28
CA MET A 268 -27.40 -22.28 -27.48
C MET A 268 -26.99 -22.27 -28.96
N GLY A 269 -25.70 -22.00 -29.21
CA GLY A 269 -25.13 -21.95 -30.56
C GLY A 269 -25.21 -20.58 -31.24
N THR A 270 -25.87 -19.60 -30.61
CA THR A 270 -25.84 -18.20 -31.06
C THR A 270 -24.56 -17.47 -30.60
N ASN A 271 -24.19 -16.39 -31.29
CA ASN A 271 -23.07 -15.53 -30.87
C ASN A 271 -23.25 -15.01 -29.44
N ALA A 272 -24.47 -14.60 -29.08
CA ALA A 272 -24.80 -14.18 -27.72
C ALA A 272 -24.44 -15.27 -26.70
N SER A 273 -24.91 -16.51 -26.92
CA SER A 273 -24.57 -17.63 -26.03
C SER A 273 -23.07 -17.96 -25.98
N ALA A 274 -22.36 -17.80 -27.10
CA ALA A 274 -20.93 -18.10 -27.19
C ALA A 274 -20.08 -17.07 -26.44
N TYR A 275 -20.39 -15.77 -26.58
CA TYR A 275 -19.69 -14.71 -25.85
C TYR A 275 -20.06 -14.70 -24.37
N THR A 276 -21.32 -14.94 -23.98
CA THR A 276 -21.67 -15.12 -22.56
C THR A 276 -20.83 -16.22 -21.92
N GLN A 277 -20.71 -17.38 -22.57
CA GLN A 277 -19.86 -18.47 -22.07
C GLN A 277 -18.37 -18.10 -22.02
N LEU A 278 -17.87 -17.32 -23.00
CA LEU A 278 -16.50 -16.84 -23.02
C LEU A 278 -16.20 -15.94 -21.82
N TYR A 279 -17.01 -14.92 -21.58
CA TYR A 279 -16.81 -13.98 -20.47
C TYR A 279 -16.98 -14.66 -19.12
N VAL A 280 -17.96 -15.55 -18.97
CA VAL A 280 -18.11 -16.36 -17.75
C VAL A 280 -16.90 -17.26 -17.53
N ALA A 281 -16.34 -17.87 -18.59
CA ALA A 281 -15.16 -18.72 -18.46
C ALA A 281 -13.97 -17.94 -17.86
N PHE A 282 -13.69 -16.75 -18.37
CA PHE A 282 -12.60 -15.92 -17.86
C PHE A 282 -12.91 -15.28 -16.51
N ALA A 283 -14.17 -14.93 -16.22
CA ALA A 283 -14.57 -14.46 -14.89
C ALA A 283 -14.40 -15.54 -13.82
N ILE A 284 -14.82 -16.78 -14.09
CA ILE A 284 -14.62 -17.92 -13.19
C ILE A 284 -13.12 -18.25 -13.07
N SER A 285 -12.35 -18.14 -14.16
CA SER A 285 -10.90 -18.30 -14.11
C SER A 285 -10.25 -17.27 -13.17
N GLY A 286 -10.61 -15.99 -13.30
CA GLY A 286 -10.13 -14.94 -12.41
C GLY A 286 -10.56 -15.16 -10.97
N PHE A 287 -11.81 -15.57 -10.73
CA PHE A 287 -12.33 -15.88 -9.40
C PHE A 287 -11.57 -17.03 -8.71
N ILE A 288 -11.20 -18.08 -9.45
CA ILE A 288 -10.32 -19.14 -8.92
C ILE A 288 -8.98 -18.55 -8.45
N HIS A 289 -8.42 -17.63 -9.22
CA HIS A 289 -7.13 -17.02 -8.90
C HIS A 289 -7.19 -15.99 -7.75
N VAL A 290 -8.38 -15.47 -7.40
CA VAL A 290 -8.60 -14.70 -6.17
C VAL A 290 -8.22 -15.51 -4.92
N GLY A 291 -8.26 -16.84 -4.98
CA GLY A 291 -7.75 -17.67 -3.88
C GLY A 291 -6.28 -17.45 -3.61
N GLY A 292 -5.49 -17.31 -4.69
CA GLY A 292 -4.08 -16.97 -4.61
C GLY A 292 -3.88 -15.57 -4.06
N ASP A 293 -4.68 -14.60 -4.51
CA ASP A 293 -4.67 -13.23 -3.99
C ASP A 293 -4.87 -13.20 -2.45
N VAL A 294 -5.85 -13.95 -1.93
CA VAL A 294 -6.12 -14.04 -0.48
C VAL A 294 -4.92 -14.59 0.28
N MET A 295 -4.25 -15.61 -0.26
CA MET A 295 -3.04 -16.19 0.35
C MET A 295 -1.84 -15.24 0.27
N LEU A 296 -1.75 -14.35 -0.73
CA LEU A 296 -0.74 -13.30 -0.75
C LEU A 296 -1.01 -12.18 0.27
N GLY A 297 -2.28 -11.85 0.51
CA GLY A 297 -2.66 -10.78 1.44
C GLY A 297 -3.96 -10.08 1.05
N ARG A 298 -4.62 -9.44 2.03
CA ARG A 298 -5.92 -8.78 1.80
C ARG A 298 -5.85 -7.67 0.74
N GLN A 299 -4.70 -6.99 0.65
CA GLN A 299 -4.45 -5.92 -0.33
C GLN A 299 -4.41 -6.41 -1.78
N TYR A 300 -4.20 -7.71 -2.01
CA TYR A 300 -4.09 -8.28 -3.36
C TYR A 300 -5.41 -8.85 -3.87
N ILE A 301 -6.46 -8.93 -3.04
CA ILE A 301 -7.76 -9.54 -3.40
C ILE A 301 -8.34 -8.87 -4.64
N GLY A 302 -8.53 -9.65 -5.70
CA GLY A 302 -9.12 -9.18 -6.96
C GLY A 302 -8.11 -8.65 -7.96
N GLN A 303 -6.83 -8.51 -7.60
CA GLN A 303 -5.79 -8.04 -8.52
C GLN A 303 -5.53 -9.03 -9.67
N SER A 304 -5.87 -10.32 -9.49
CA SER A 304 -5.80 -11.30 -10.58
C SER A 304 -6.83 -11.05 -11.69
N MET A 305 -7.99 -10.44 -11.38
CA MET A 305 -9.15 -10.37 -12.28
C MET A 305 -8.89 -9.65 -13.61
N PRO A 306 -8.24 -8.47 -13.65
CA PRO A 306 -8.01 -7.73 -14.88
C PRO A 306 -7.29 -8.54 -15.96
N PHE A 307 -6.27 -9.32 -15.58
CA PHE A 307 -5.54 -10.17 -16.52
C PHE A 307 -6.48 -11.18 -17.20
N PHE A 308 -7.29 -11.91 -16.43
CA PHE A 308 -8.18 -12.93 -17.00
C PHE A 308 -9.28 -12.29 -17.85
N LEU A 309 -9.92 -11.21 -17.40
CA LEU A 309 -10.98 -10.54 -18.16
C LEU A 309 -10.47 -9.91 -19.46
N ALA A 310 -9.25 -9.36 -19.47
CA ALA A 310 -8.65 -8.79 -20.67
C ALA A 310 -8.56 -9.83 -21.80
N ASN A 311 -8.31 -11.11 -21.49
CA ASN A 311 -8.25 -12.16 -22.49
C ASN A 311 -9.60 -12.43 -23.18
N ALA A 312 -10.73 -12.28 -22.48
CA ALA A 312 -12.06 -12.40 -23.09
C ALA A 312 -12.34 -11.26 -24.09
N VAL A 313 -11.92 -10.05 -23.72
CA VAL A 313 -12.03 -8.86 -24.59
C VAL A 313 -11.16 -9.05 -25.82
N ALA A 314 -9.91 -9.48 -25.64
CA ALA A 314 -8.98 -9.70 -26.75
C ALA A 314 -9.47 -10.77 -27.73
N ILE A 315 -10.06 -11.85 -27.24
CA ILE A 315 -10.69 -12.87 -28.09
C ILE A 315 -11.88 -12.29 -28.87
N THR A 316 -12.68 -11.43 -28.24
CA THR A 316 -13.82 -10.78 -28.91
C THR A 316 -13.35 -9.83 -30.01
N VAL A 317 -12.30 -9.05 -29.76
CA VAL A 317 -11.66 -8.18 -30.76
C VAL A 317 -11.03 -9.01 -31.89
N GLU A 318 -10.29 -10.07 -31.54
CA GLU A 318 -9.67 -11.01 -32.48
C GLU A 318 -10.72 -11.64 -33.41
N ASP A 319 -11.84 -12.12 -32.88
CA ASP A 319 -12.94 -12.69 -33.67
C ASP A 319 -13.57 -11.64 -34.60
N ALA A 320 -13.73 -10.39 -34.14
CA ALA A 320 -14.26 -9.29 -34.96
C ALA A 320 -13.31 -8.94 -36.13
N VAL A 321 -12.01 -8.84 -35.86
CA VAL A 321 -10.98 -8.58 -36.88
C VAL A 321 -10.95 -9.70 -37.91
N ILE A 322 -10.99 -10.97 -37.47
CA ILE A 322 -11.04 -12.13 -38.37
C ILE A 322 -12.33 -12.12 -39.20
N ALA A 323 -13.47 -11.77 -38.62
CA ALA A 323 -14.74 -11.68 -39.33
C ALA A 323 -14.73 -10.59 -40.41
N VAL A 324 -14.19 -9.41 -40.09
CA VAL A 324 -13.99 -8.31 -41.06
C VAL A 324 -13.04 -8.73 -42.17
N GLY A 325 -11.90 -9.33 -41.83
CA GLY A 325 -10.93 -9.82 -42.83
C GLY A 325 -11.54 -10.86 -43.77
N ARG A 326 -12.35 -11.79 -43.27
CA ARG A 326 -13.07 -12.77 -44.11
C ARG A 326 -14.08 -12.10 -45.04
N ARG A 327 -14.82 -11.10 -44.55
CA ARG A 327 -15.87 -10.43 -45.30
C ARG A 327 -15.33 -9.50 -46.39
N TRP A 328 -14.26 -8.74 -46.08
CA TRP A 328 -13.76 -7.67 -46.94
C TRP A 328 -12.51 -8.07 -47.74
N LEU A 329 -11.64 -8.90 -47.17
CA LEU A 329 -10.36 -9.29 -47.80
C LEU A 329 -10.39 -10.69 -48.42
N ARG A 330 -11.56 -11.35 -48.43
CA ARG A 330 -11.78 -12.70 -49.01
C ARG A 330 -10.75 -13.75 -48.56
N PHE A 331 -10.31 -13.69 -47.29
CA PHE A 331 -9.38 -14.69 -46.78
C PHE A 331 -9.93 -16.12 -46.89
N THR A 332 -9.07 -17.07 -47.24
CA THR A 332 -9.41 -18.49 -47.35
C THR A 332 -9.86 -19.08 -45.99
N PRO A 333 -10.68 -20.17 -45.99
CA PRO A 333 -11.18 -20.78 -44.76
C PRO A 333 -10.07 -21.32 -43.85
N GLN A 334 -8.97 -21.79 -44.45
CA GLN A 334 -7.76 -22.21 -43.75
C GLN A 334 -6.76 -21.05 -43.71
N PRO A 335 -6.15 -20.77 -42.55
CA PRO A 335 -5.15 -19.72 -42.43
C PRO A 335 -3.90 -20.11 -43.23
N THR A 336 -3.41 -19.19 -44.04
CA THR A 336 -2.11 -19.34 -44.72
C THR A 336 -0.97 -19.33 -43.69
N LYS A 337 0.22 -19.82 -44.06
CA LYS A 337 1.41 -19.75 -43.18
C LYS A 337 1.70 -18.32 -42.71
N TRP A 338 1.50 -17.33 -43.59
CA TRP A 338 1.64 -15.91 -43.26
C TRP A 338 0.60 -15.43 -42.25
N ALA A 339 -0.66 -15.83 -42.39
CA ALA A 339 -1.71 -15.52 -41.42
C ALA A 339 -1.42 -16.16 -40.05
N MET A 340 -0.87 -17.37 -40.03
CA MET A 340 -0.42 -18.01 -38.78
C MET A 340 0.76 -17.26 -38.16
N LEU A 341 1.73 -16.81 -38.96
CA LEU A 341 2.88 -16.03 -38.47
C LEU A 341 2.42 -14.72 -37.81
N LEU A 342 1.54 -13.96 -38.50
CA LEU A 342 0.92 -12.76 -37.94
C LEU A 342 0.14 -13.07 -36.65
N GLY A 343 -0.55 -14.20 -36.63
CA GLY A 343 -1.25 -14.70 -35.45
C GLY A 343 -0.32 -14.97 -34.26
N TYR A 344 0.85 -15.59 -34.47
CA TYR A 344 1.84 -15.76 -33.40
C TYR A 344 2.38 -14.42 -32.91
N VAL A 345 2.68 -13.49 -33.81
CA VAL A 345 3.12 -12.13 -33.44
C VAL A 345 2.04 -11.45 -32.59
N TRP A 346 0.78 -11.57 -32.97
CA TRP A 346 -0.35 -11.05 -32.19
C TRP A 346 -0.43 -11.67 -30.79
N VAL A 347 -0.35 -13.00 -30.66
CA VAL A 347 -0.40 -13.67 -29.36
C VAL A 347 0.79 -13.26 -28.49
N ILE A 348 2.00 -13.18 -29.05
CA ILE A 348 3.20 -12.72 -28.34
C ILE A 348 3.04 -11.27 -27.89
N ALA A 349 2.58 -10.38 -28.77
CA ALA A 349 2.36 -8.97 -28.46
C ALA A 349 1.29 -8.81 -27.36
N TRP A 350 0.21 -9.58 -27.42
CA TRP A 350 -0.83 -9.57 -26.41
C TRP A 350 -0.28 -9.94 -25.03
N PHE A 351 0.41 -11.09 -24.92
CA PHE A 351 0.98 -11.50 -23.64
C PHE A 351 2.12 -10.59 -23.18
N TYR A 352 2.91 -10.03 -24.09
CA TYR A 352 3.87 -8.99 -23.75
C TYR A 352 3.18 -7.82 -23.05
N LEU A 353 2.01 -7.38 -23.54
CA LEU A 353 1.24 -6.27 -22.98
C LEU A 353 0.56 -6.61 -21.65
N VAL A 354 -0.17 -7.73 -21.57
CA VAL A 354 -1.04 -8.01 -20.41
C VAL A 354 -0.43 -8.91 -19.35
N ALA A 355 0.60 -9.70 -19.66
CA ALA A 355 1.22 -10.58 -18.66
C ALA A 355 1.79 -9.85 -17.44
N PRO A 356 2.37 -8.63 -17.54
CA PRO A 356 2.85 -7.91 -16.37
C PRO A 356 1.76 -7.65 -15.32
N LEU A 357 0.49 -7.47 -15.74
CA LEU A 357 -0.65 -7.34 -14.81
C LEU A 357 -0.76 -8.55 -13.86
N HIS A 358 -0.31 -9.72 -14.30
CA HIS A 358 -0.34 -10.96 -13.54
C HIS A 358 0.99 -11.27 -12.85
N VAL A 359 2.10 -11.11 -13.59
CA VAL A 359 3.46 -11.40 -13.08
C VAL A 359 3.85 -10.45 -11.94
N ASP A 360 3.61 -9.15 -12.08
CA ASP A 360 4.04 -8.14 -11.10
C ASP A 360 3.30 -8.25 -9.77
N MET A 361 2.03 -8.66 -9.83
CA MET A 361 1.20 -8.95 -8.67
C MET A 361 1.76 -10.12 -7.86
N MET A 362 2.16 -11.21 -8.51
CA MET A 362 2.66 -12.41 -7.82
C MET A 362 4.07 -12.22 -7.23
N SER A 363 4.79 -11.20 -7.66
CA SER A 363 6.06 -10.77 -7.06
C SER A 363 5.92 -9.76 -5.92
N CYS A 364 4.70 -9.48 -5.44
CA CYS A 364 4.43 -8.45 -4.41
C CYS A 364 4.87 -7.03 -4.79
N LEU A 365 5.24 -6.77 -6.05
CA LEU A 365 5.64 -5.45 -6.57
C LEU A 365 4.48 -4.64 -7.15
N ALA A 366 3.27 -5.21 -7.24
CA ALA A 366 2.08 -4.49 -7.71
C ALA A 366 1.59 -3.38 -6.77
N THR A 367 2.29 -3.11 -5.67
CA THR A 367 2.03 -1.98 -4.79
C THR A 367 2.35 -0.62 -5.42
N SER A 368 3.13 -0.53 -6.52
CA SER A 368 3.42 0.77 -7.16
C SER A 368 2.54 1.07 -8.38
N ALA A 369 2.44 0.17 -9.37
CA ALA A 369 1.80 0.51 -10.66
C ALA A 369 0.26 0.53 -10.65
N PHE A 370 -0.39 -0.35 -9.89
CA PHE A 370 -1.87 -0.38 -9.79
C PHE A 370 -2.42 0.59 -8.74
N TYR A 371 -1.59 0.98 -7.77
CA TYR A 371 -1.94 1.98 -6.76
C TYR A 371 -2.21 3.34 -7.42
N HIS A 372 -1.50 3.69 -8.49
CA HIS A 372 -1.78 4.92 -9.24
C HIS A 372 -3.04 4.82 -10.11
N LEU A 373 -3.29 3.69 -10.79
CA LEU A 373 -4.43 3.57 -11.72
C LEU A 373 -5.77 3.30 -11.02
N HIS A 374 -5.77 2.52 -9.93
CA HIS A 374 -6.99 2.28 -9.15
C HIS A 374 -7.40 3.51 -8.33
N ARG A 375 -6.44 4.35 -7.93
CA ARG A 375 -6.71 5.63 -7.27
C ARG A 375 -7.43 6.60 -8.21
N SER A 376 -7.12 6.63 -9.50
CA SER A 376 -7.86 7.44 -10.49
C SER A 376 -9.33 7.02 -10.65
N PHE A 377 -9.68 5.76 -10.39
CA PHE A 377 -11.08 5.27 -10.49
C PHE A 377 -11.81 5.23 -9.14
N SER A 378 -11.12 5.00 -8.02
CA SER A 378 -11.69 5.04 -6.67
C SER A 378 -11.87 6.46 -6.11
N LEU A 379 -11.12 7.45 -6.63
CA LEU A 379 -11.31 8.87 -6.31
C LEU A 379 -12.61 9.46 -6.84
N ALA A 380 -13.37 8.72 -7.67
CA ALA A 380 -14.63 9.21 -8.22
C ALA A 380 -15.84 9.04 -7.29
N PHE A 381 -15.75 8.28 -6.19
CA PHE A 381 -16.95 7.90 -5.40
C PHE A 381 -16.81 7.79 -3.87
N ALA A 382 -15.77 8.34 -3.25
CA ALA A 382 -15.72 8.48 -1.79
C ALA A 382 -15.46 9.95 -1.41
N HIS A 383 -16.37 10.54 -0.64
CA HIS A 383 -16.06 11.75 0.12
C HIS A 383 -14.99 11.38 1.15
N ASP A 384 -13.72 11.59 0.79
CA ASP A 384 -12.57 11.10 1.54
C ASP A 384 -12.28 12.04 2.72
N MET A 385 -12.66 11.62 3.94
CA MET A 385 -12.35 12.34 5.17
C MET A 385 -10.83 12.52 5.31
N SER A 386 -10.36 13.75 5.40
CA SER A 386 -8.97 14.07 5.70
C SER A 386 -8.72 13.99 7.20
N VAL A 387 -7.87 13.07 7.64
CA VAL A 387 -7.37 13.02 9.02
C VAL A 387 -6.05 13.79 9.08
N ILE A 388 -6.01 14.84 9.91
CA ILE A 388 -4.83 15.68 10.16
C ILE A 388 -4.28 15.36 11.54
N LEU A 389 -3.12 14.71 11.60
CA LEU A 389 -2.43 14.39 12.85
C LEU A 389 -1.46 15.51 13.20
N VAL A 390 -1.59 16.09 14.40
CA VAL A 390 -0.72 17.13 14.93
C VAL A 390 0.12 16.54 16.06
N THR A 391 1.39 16.22 15.78
CA THR A 391 2.30 15.72 16.81
C THR A 391 2.80 16.88 17.67
N GLY A 392 2.92 16.69 18.99
CA GLY A 392 3.24 17.80 19.90
C GLY A 392 2.07 18.78 20.04
N GLY A 393 0.84 18.30 19.82
CA GLY A 393 -0.40 19.07 19.88
C GLY A 393 -0.70 19.70 21.24
N THR A 394 -0.05 19.22 22.31
CA THR A 394 -0.20 19.76 23.68
C THR A 394 0.74 20.92 24.01
N GLY A 395 1.67 21.27 23.12
CA GLY A 395 2.59 22.40 23.29
C GLY A 395 2.02 23.74 22.81
N LEU A 396 2.83 24.81 22.90
CA LEU A 396 2.49 26.18 22.50
C LEU A 396 1.84 26.25 21.10
N VAL A 397 2.53 25.75 20.07
CA VAL A 397 2.07 25.83 18.68
C VAL A 397 0.88 24.90 18.45
N GLY A 398 0.89 23.71 19.06
CA GLY A 398 -0.20 22.74 18.96
C GLY A 398 -1.53 23.30 19.51
N LYS A 399 -1.48 23.91 20.70
CA LYS A 399 -2.64 24.57 21.32
C LYS A 399 -3.09 25.80 20.57
N ALA A 400 -2.19 26.53 19.91
CA ALA A 400 -2.57 27.63 19.05
C ALA A 400 -3.31 27.14 17.78
N ILE A 401 -2.87 26.05 17.16
CA ILE A 401 -3.58 25.43 16.02
C ILE A 401 -4.95 24.92 16.46
N GLU A 402 -5.04 24.24 17.60
CA GLU A 402 -6.32 23.81 18.18
C GLU A 402 -7.27 24.99 18.38
N TYR A 403 -6.80 26.06 19.02
CA TYR A 403 -7.56 27.29 19.23
C TYR A 403 -8.06 27.89 17.89
N VAL A 404 -7.19 28.03 16.89
CA VAL A 404 -7.57 28.59 15.58
C VAL A 404 -8.62 27.72 14.88
N ILE A 405 -8.47 26.39 14.90
CA ILE A 405 -9.44 25.46 14.29
C ILE A 405 -10.80 25.50 15.00
N GLU A 406 -10.83 25.76 16.31
CA GLU A 406 -12.06 25.84 17.10
C GLU A 406 -12.76 27.20 17.04
N THR A 407 -12.02 28.28 16.82
CA THR A 407 -12.54 29.66 16.93
C THR A 407 -12.72 30.38 15.60
N GLU A 408 -11.93 30.07 14.58
CA GLU A 408 -12.13 30.65 13.25
C GLU A 408 -13.42 30.09 12.61
N PRO A 409 -14.19 30.92 11.86
CA PRO A 409 -15.44 30.48 11.25
C PRO A 409 -15.26 29.25 10.37
N GLU A 410 -16.19 28.29 10.47
CA GLU A 410 -16.18 27.10 9.62
C GLU A 410 -16.21 27.48 8.13
N GLY A 411 -15.35 26.85 7.32
CA GLY A 411 -15.20 27.15 5.90
C GLY A 411 -14.33 28.38 5.58
N SER A 412 -13.88 29.16 6.58
CA SER A 412 -12.90 30.23 6.36
C SER A 412 -11.54 29.68 5.93
N ARG A 413 -10.63 30.57 5.48
CA ARG A 413 -9.28 30.18 5.02
C ARG A 413 -8.51 29.39 6.08
N PHE A 414 -8.66 29.75 7.35
CA PHE A 414 -7.95 29.15 8.49
C PHE A 414 -8.84 28.28 9.39
N GLY A 415 -10.16 28.42 9.33
CA GLY A 415 -11.09 27.61 10.14
C GLY A 415 -11.23 26.17 9.66
N LYS A 416 -11.97 25.38 10.42
CA LYS A 416 -12.26 23.97 10.11
C LYS A 416 -13.01 23.84 8.79
N ARG A 417 -12.71 22.80 8.00
CA ARG A 417 -13.46 22.48 6.77
C ARG A 417 -14.28 21.19 6.93
N PRO A 418 -15.45 21.07 6.25
CA PRO A 418 -16.17 19.80 6.16
C PRO A 418 -15.26 18.71 5.61
N GLY A 419 -15.29 17.53 6.23
CA GLY A 419 -14.41 16.43 5.83
C GLY A 419 -13.06 16.39 6.54
N GLU A 420 -12.72 17.37 7.39
CA GLU A 420 -11.48 17.35 8.18
C GLU A 420 -11.68 16.82 9.60
N LYS A 421 -10.83 15.89 10.02
CA LYS A 421 -10.69 15.42 11.40
C LYS A 421 -9.30 15.77 11.91
N TRP A 422 -9.23 16.70 12.86
CA TRP A 422 -8.01 17.12 13.53
C TRP A 422 -7.75 16.25 14.76
N VAL A 423 -6.52 15.76 14.92
CA VAL A 423 -6.10 14.88 16.02
C VAL A 423 -4.83 15.47 16.63
N PHE A 424 -4.95 16.04 17.82
CA PHE A 424 -3.83 16.64 18.56
C PHE A 424 -3.32 15.65 19.60
N ILE A 425 -2.04 15.28 19.52
CA ILE A 425 -1.47 14.25 20.39
C ILE A 425 -0.29 14.77 21.23
N GLY A 426 -0.17 14.23 22.44
CA GLY A 426 0.94 14.46 23.36
C GLY A 426 1.76 13.20 23.63
N SER A 427 2.85 13.34 24.38
CA SER A 427 3.72 12.20 24.76
C SER A 427 3.04 11.16 25.64
N SER A 428 1.90 11.48 26.25
CA SER A 428 1.06 10.53 27.01
C SER A 428 0.38 9.49 26.12
N GLU A 429 0.21 9.77 24.82
CA GLU A 429 -0.38 8.82 23.86
C GLU A 429 0.66 7.94 23.19
N ALA A 430 1.82 8.48 22.84
CA ALA A 430 2.93 7.74 22.26
C ALA A 430 4.26 8.47 22.52
N ASP A 431 5.28 7.74 22.94
CA ASP A 431 6.66 8.21 22.90
C ASP A 431 7.20 8.08 21.46
N LEU A 432 7.31 9.20 20.77
CA LEU A 432 7.73 9.25 19.36
C LEU A 432 9.21 8.88 19.15
N ARG A 433 10.02 8.75 20.22
CA ARG A 433 11.36 8.18 20.12
C ARG A 433 11.32 6.67 19.90
N ASN A 434 10.23 6.02 20.29
CA ASN A 434 10.01 4.59 20.13
C ASN A 434 9.29 4.31 18.81
N GLN A 435 9.96 3.59 17.91
CA GLN A 435 9.45 3.27 16.59
C GLN A 435 8.11 2.53 16.61
N GLU A 436 7.95 1.57 17.54
CA GLU A 436 6.73 0.75 17.63
C GLU A 436 5.54 1.59 18.13
N GLN A 437 5.75 2.44 19.14
CA GLN A 437 4.70 3.34 19.63
C GLN A 437 4.30 4.37 18.57
N SER A 438 5.28 4.95 17.86
CA SER A 438 5.01 5.84 16.73
C SER A 438 4.21 5.12 15.64
N LYS A 439 4.60 3.89 15.27
CA LYS A 439 3.85 3.12 14.27
C LYS A 439 2.42 2.82 14.70
N LYS A 440 2.21 2.38 15.95
CA LYS A 440 0.86 2.13 16.52
C LYS A 440 -0.02 3.38 16.50
N LEU A 441 0.56 4.57 16.72
CA LEU A 441 -0.14 5.85 16.60
C LEU A 441 -0.66 6.08 15.17
N PHE A 442 0.18 5.84 14.15
CA PHE A 442 -0.19 5.95 12.74
C PHE A 442 -1.21 4.88 12.32
N GLU A 443 -1.10 3.64 12.83
CA GLU A 443 -2.09 2.58 12.60
C GLU A 443 -3.47 2.93 13.18
N LYS A 444 -3.50 3.54 14.36
CA LYS A 444 -4.73 3.96 15.06
C LYS A 444 -5.46 5.06 14.29
N TYR A 445 -4.75 6.11 13.92
CA TYR A 445 -5.38 7.32 13.36
C TYR A 445 -5.44 7.35 11.84
N LYS A 446 -4.55 6.61 11.15
CA LYS A 446 -4.41 6.58 9.68
C LYS A 446 -4.42 7.98 9.07
N PRO A 447 -3.47 8.85 9.47
CA PRO A 447 -3.47 10.22 9.01
C PRO A 447 -3.33 10.31 7.49
N THR A 448 -4.03 11.27 6.91
CA THR A 448 -3.83 11.71 5.53
C THR A 448 -2.85 12.86 5.44
N HIS A 449 -2.70 13.63 6.51
CA HIS A 449 -1.77 14.75 6.61
C HIS A 449 -1.17 14.79 8.02
N VAL A 450 0.05 15.30 8.14
CA VAL A 450 0.74 15.44 9.44
C VAL A 450 1.30 16.86 9.59
N ILE A 451 1.01 17.49 10.73
CA ILE A 451 1.76 18.65 11.22
C ILE A 451 2.67 18.16 12.34
N HIS A 452 3.97 18.13 12.09
CA HIS A 452 4.96 17.57 13.01
C HIS A 452 5.63 18.68 13.85
N LEU A 453 5.08 18.92 15.06
CA LEU A 453 5.59 19.91 16.01
C LEU A 453 6.37 19.28 17.18
N ALA A 454 6.24 17.97 17.37
CA ALA A 454 6.90 17.26 18.47
C ALA A 454 8.43 17.35 18.34
N ALA A 455 9.09 17.73 19.42
CA ALA A 455 10.54 17.77 19.52
C ALA A 455 10.95 17.67 20.99
N LEU A 456 12.13 17.16 21.27
CA LEU A 456 12.81 17.47 22.52
C LEU A 456 13.31 18.92 22.43
N VAL A 457 12.69 19.81 23.18
CA VAL A 457 12.91 21.28 23.14
C VAL A 457 13.17 21.83 24.54
N GLY A 458 13.87 22.96 24.61
CA GLY A 458 14.09 23.73 25.83
C GLY A 458 14.91 24.99 25.55
N GLY A 459 15.07 25.85 26.55
CA GLY A 459 15.88 27.07 26.44
C GLY A 459 17.36 26.82 26.14
N LEU A 460 18.12 27.91 25.96
CA LEU A 460 19.53 27.87 25.57
C LEU A 460 20.39 27.03 26.53
N PHE A 461 20.20 27.19 27.84
CA PHE A 461 21.04 26.54 28.86
C PHE A 461 20.90 25.02 28.89
N ILE A 462 19.69 24.48 28.74
CA ILE A 462 19.49 23.02 28.75
C ILE A 462 20.01 22.37 27.46
N ASN A 463 19.91 23.06 26.32
CA ASN A 463 20.52 22.62 25.06
C ASN A 463 22.04 22.48 25.19
N MET A 464 22.70 23.46 25.82
CA MET A 464 24.15 23.43 26.05
C MET A 464 24.59 22.25 26.93
N LYS A 465 23.79 21.89 27.93
CA LYS A 465 24.08 20.80 28.87
C LYS A 465 23.83 19.40 28.27
N ARG A 466 22.86 19.25 27.36
CA ARG A 466 22.35 17.95 26.90
C ARG A 466 22.49 17.74 25.38
N LYS A 467 23.58 18.20 24.79
CA LYS A 467 23.79 18.23 23.32
C LYS A 467 23.54 16.89 22.62
N LEU A 468 24.00 15.78 23.19
CA LEU A 468 23.81 14.44 22.62
C LEU A 468 22.34 14.00 22.67
N ASP A 469 21.66 14.24 23.79
CA ASP A 469 20.23 13.89 23.94
C ASP A 469 19.40 14.67 22.92
N PHE A 470 19.65 15.98 22.80
CA PHE A 470 18.98 16.83 21.81
C PHE A 470 19.23 16.38 20.37
N LEU A 471 20.41 15.82 20.07
CA LEU A 471 20.69 15.24 18.76
C LEU A 471 19.93 13.92 18.56
N ARG A 472 20.16 12.93 19.44
CA ARG A 472 19.64 11.57 19.27
C ARG A 472 18.13 11.50 19.36
N ASP A 473 17.54 12.11 20.38
CA ASP A 473 16.09 12.01 20.60
C ASP A 473 15.33 12.69 19.46
N ASN A 474 15.81 13.86 18.98
CA ASN A 474 15.16 14.52 17.84
C ASN A 474 15.36 13.76 16.53
N ILE A 475 16.53 13.15 16.27
CA ILE A 475 16.69 12.28 15.10
C ILE A 475 15.67 11.13 15.14
N LEU A 476 15.54 10.45 16.28
CA LEU A 476 14.58 9.35 16.42
C LEU A 476 13.13 9.81 16.26
N ILE A 477 12.75 10.94 16.88
CA ILE A 477 11.41 11.51 16.76
C ILE A 477 11.10 11.84 15.29
N ASN A 478 12.02 12.55 14.63
CA ASN A 478 11.84 13.00 13.26
C ASN A 478 11.77 11.80 12.30
N ASP A 479 12.76 10.90 12.36
CA ASP A 479 12.85 9.71 11.50
C ASP A 479 11.59 8.83 11.64
N ASN A 480 11.17 8.53 12.87
CA ASN A 480 9.96 7.76 13.12
C ASN A 480 8.72 8.44 12.53
N VAL A 481 8.55 9.75 12.71
CA VAL A 481 7.34 10.44 12.23
C VAL A 481 7.32 10.54 10.71
N LEU A 482 8.43 10.95 10.07
CA LEU A 482 8.51 11.10 8.61
C LEU A 482 8.39 9.73 7.92
N HIS A 483 9.10 8.71 8.42
CA HIS A 483 9.03 7.37 7.84
C HIS A 483 7.63 6.74 8.00
N ASN A 484 6.99 6.89 9.16
CA ASN A 484 5.61 6.42 9.30
C ASN A 484 4.64 7.24 8.43
N ALA A 485 4.85 8.54 8.24
CA ALA A 485 4.01 9.31 7.32
C ALA A 485 4.11 8.77 5.88
N HIS A 486 5.31 8.41 5.43
CA HIS A 486 5.54 7.75 4.15
C HIS A 486 4.85 6.38 4.07
N GLU A 487 5.14 5.48 5.01
CA GLU A 487 4.61 4.11 5.04
C GLU A 487 3.06 4.06 5.06
N PHE A 488 2.43 5.05 5.68
CA PHE A 488 0.97 5.16 5.76
C PHE A 488 0.35 6.03 4.64
N GLY A 489 1.16 6.49 3.68
CA GLY A 489 0.68 7.20 2.50
C GLY A 489 0.10 8.59 2.80
N CYS A 490 0.68 9.32 3.75
CA CYS A 490 0.28 10.70 4.04
C CYS A 490 0.48 11.57 2.79
N LYS A 491 -0.56 12.32 2.41
CA LYS A 491 -0.55 13.24 1.27
C LYS A 491 0.41 14.40 1.48
N LYS A 492 0.63 14.82 2.73
CA LYS A 492 1.50 15.95 3.08
C LYS A 492 1.99 15.88 4.52
N VAL A 493 3.23 16.32 4.73
CA VAL A 493 3.82 16.51 6.07
C VAL A 493 4.43 17.90 6.15
N ILE A 494 4.12 18.62 7.22
CA ILE A 494 4.79 19.88 7.56
C ILE A 494 5.49 19.72 8.89
N SER A 495 6.82 19.68 8.85
CA SER A 495 7.64 19.66 10.05
C SER A 495 7.98 21.08 10.52
N CYS A 496 8.27 21.24 11.81
CA CYS A 496 8.68 22.52 12.38
C CYS A 496 10.20 22.55 12.65
N LEU A 497 10.90 23.46 11.96
CA LEU A 497 12.31 23.81 12.19
C LEU A 497 12.41 25.00 13.17
N SER A 498 13.51 25.75 13.09
CA SER A 498 13.77 26.92 13.92
C SER A 498 14.88 27.75 13.27
N THR A 499 14.92 29.06 13.46
CA THR A 499 16.07 29.89 13.03
C THR A 499 17.39 29.53 13.69
N CYS A 500 17.39 28.71 14.75
CA CYS A 500 18.58 28.12 15.34
C CYS A 500 19.31 27.13 14.41
N VAL A 501 18.69 26.67 13.33
CA VAL A 501 19.33 25.77 12.36
C VAL A 501 20.30 26.50 11.45
N TYR A 502 20.22 27.82 11.30
CA TYR A 502 21.10 28.55 10.38
C TYR A 502 22.56 28.53 10.83
N PRO A 503 23.51 28.73 9.89
CA PRO A 503 24.92 28.83 10.24
C PRO A 503 25.19 29.99 11.22
N ASP A 504 26.20 29.82 12.06
CA ASP A 504 26.64 30.89 12.97
C ASP A 504 27.22 32.09 12.20
N LYS A 505 27.99 31.79 11.16
CA LYS A 505 28.61 32.76 10.25
C LYS A 505 27.86 32.76 8.92
N VAL A 506 26.94 33.70 8.75
CA VAL A 506 26.07 33.81 7.56
C VAL A 506 25.71 35.27 7.29
N GLU A 507 25.50 35.60 6.02
CA GLU A 507 25.04 36.92 5.60
C GLU A 507 23.54 37.11 5.85
N TYR A 508 23.20 38.24 6.48
CA TYR A 508 21.85 38.62 6.80
C TYR A 508 21.17 39.43 5.67
N PRO A 509 19.84 39.34 5.52
CA PRO A 509 18.92 38.52 6.30
C PRO A 509 19.03 37.02 5.97
N LEU A 510 18.60 36.18 6.91
CA LEU A 510 18.45 34.74 6.70
C LEU A 510 17.31 34.51 5.69
N ASP A 511 17.52 33.61 4.75
CA ASP A 511 16.52 33.14 3.80
C ASP A 511 16.60 31.61 3.72
N GLU A 512 15.59 30.99 3.12
CA GLU A 512 15.43 29.54 3.09
C GLU A 512 16.62 28.79 2.45
N THR A 513 17.35 29.44 1.55
CA THR A 513 18.48 28.82 0.83
C THR A 513 19.75 28.68 1.69
N LYS A 514 19.81 29.38 2.82
CA LYS A 514 21.03 29.53 3.64
C LYS A 514 21.17 28.49 4.75
N ILE A 515 20.21 27.58 4.93
CA ILE A 515 20.17 26.62 6.06
C ILE A 515 21.44 25.78 6.17
N HIS A 516 21.98 25.33 5.03
CA HIS A 516 23.10 24.39 4.98
C HIS A 516 24.46 25.02 4.63
N LEU A 517 24.56 26.35 4.55
CA LEU A 517 25.76 27.06 4.08
C LEU A 517 26.88 27.22 5.14
N GLY A 518 26.94 26.32 6.13
CA GLY A 518 27.95 26.37 7.19
C GLY A 518 27.46 25.74 8.50
N LEU A 519 28.34 25.65 9.50
CA LEU A 519 28.00 25.05 10.79
C LEU A 519 27.08 25.94 11.63
N PRO A 520 26.10 25.36 12.35
CA PRO A 520 25.30 26.10 13.33
C PRO A 520 26.15 26.47 14.55
N HIS A 521 25.62 27.33 15.42
CA HIS A 521 26.33 27.76 16.62
C HIS A 521 26.56 26.61 17.62
N ASP A 522 27.73 26.60 18.28
CA ASP A 522 28.19 25.50 19.14
C ASP A 522 27.34 25.25 20.40
N SER A 523 26.53 26.24 20.81
CA SER A 523 25.68 26.14 22.01
C SER A 523 24.62 25.05 21.89
N ASN A 524 24.10 24.81 20.69
CA ASN A 524 22.94 23.94 20.45
C ASN A 524 23.06 23.13 19.15
N PHE A 525 24.30 22.85 18.70
CA PHE A 525 24.56 22.15 17.44
C PHE A 525 23.81 20.81 17.33
N GLY A 526 23.66 20.06 18.44
CA GLY A 526 22.95 18.78 18.43
C GLY A 526 21.49 18.91 17.99
N TYR A 527 20.76 19.88 18.57
CA TYR A 527 19.40 20.21 18.16
C TYR A 527 19.35 20.76 16.72
N ALA A 528 20.27 21.69 16.39
CA ALA A 528 20.31 22.34 15.09
C ALA A 528 20.53 21.31 13.95
N HIS A 529 21.48 20.40 14.10
CA HIS A 529 21.72 19.33 13.11
C HIS A 529 20.55 18.35 13.02
N ALA A 530 19.95 17.94 14.15
CA ALA A 530 18.78 17.07 14.11
C ALA A 530 17.60 17.70 13.34
N LYS A 531 17.42 19.02 13.46
CA LYS A 531 16.41 19.76 12.70
C LYS A 531 16.82 19.98 11.23
N ARG A 532 18.09 20.25 10.91
CA ARG A 532 18.57 20.28 9.51
C ARG A 532 18.34 18.97 8.79
N LEU A 533 18.49 17.84 9.48
CA LEU A 533 18.24 16.52 8.87
C LEU A 533 16.77 16.31 8.49
N VAL A 534 15.81 17.05 9.05
CA VAL A 534 14.41 17.00 8.59
C VAL A 534 14.30 17.55 7.18
N ASP A 535 14.95 18.67 6.90
CA ASP A 535 14.98 19.27 5.57
C ASP A 535 15.63 18.32 4.55
N VAL A 536 16.77 17.73 4.91
CA VAL A 536 17.42 16.69 4.08
C VAL A 536 16.49 15.49 3.84
N GLN A 537 15.77 15.02 4.87
CA GLN A 537 14.79 13.94 4.72
C GLN A 537 13.66 14.34 3.78
N ASN A 538 13.10 15.56 3.90
CA ASN A 538 12.04 16.05 3.03
C ASN A 538 12.45 15.96 1.55
N HIS A 539 13.65 16.46 1.22
CA HIS A 539 14.21 16.36 -0.13
C HIS A 539 14.43 14.90 -0.57
N ALA A 540 15.00 14.05 0.29
CA ALA A 540 15.23 12.65 -0.03
C ALA A 540 13.91 11.88 -0.30
N TYR A 541 12.87 12.11 0.53
CA TYR A 541 11.54 11.51 0.33
C TYR A 541 10.89 12.02 -0.96
N LYS A 542 11.03 13.31 -1.27
CA LYS A 542 10.54 13.89 -2.52
C LYS A 542 11.23 13.28 -3.75
N ASP A 543 12.55 13.19 -3.73
CA ASP A 543 13.35 12.72 -4.86
C ASP A 543 13.14 11.22 -5.12
N GLN A 544 13.04 10.42 -4.06
CA GLN A 544 12.92 8.97 -4.18
C GLN A 544 11.46 8.50 -4.40
N TYR A 545 10.49 9.13 -3.73
CA TYR A 545 9.11 8.65 -3.69
C TYR A 545 8.07 9.67 -4.17
N GLY A 546 8.46 10.92 -4.40
CA GLY A 546 7.54 12.00 -4.79
C GLY A 546 6.71 12.58 -3.64
N ASP A 547 7.01 12.21 -2.38
CA ASP A 547 6.25 12.64 -1.21
C ASP A 547 6.26 14.16 -1.02
N ASN A 548 5.14 14.73 -0.57
CA ASN A 548 5.02 16.16 -0.31
C ASN A 548 5.35 16.48 1.16
N PHE A 549 6.61 16.30 1.53
CA PHE A 549 7.10 16.65 2.86
C PHE A 549 7.85 17.97 2.77
N THR A 550 7.57 18.86 3.72
CA THR A 550 8.13 20.21 3.76
C THR A 550 8.28 20.67 5.21
N SER A 551 8.78 21.88 5.43
CA SER A 551 8.94 22.39 6.78
C SER A 551 8.81 23.90 6.93
N ALA A 552 8.28 24.32 8.07
CA ALA A 552 8.16 25.71 8.48
C ALA A 552 9.35 26.12 9.36
N ILE A 553 9.84 27.35 9.20
CA ILE A 553 10.91 27.93 10.01
C ILE A 553 10.38 29.15 10.77
N PRO A 554 9.77 28.96 11.96
CA PRO A 554 9.39 30.08 12.79
C PRO A 554 10.59 30.77 13.44
N THR A 555 10.43 32.06 13.75
CA THR A 555 11.34 32.82 14.63
C THR A 555 10.99 32.58 16.10
N ASN A 556 11.08 33.60 16.97
CA ASN A 556 10.80 33.46 18.39
C ASN A 556 9.29 33.43 18.62
N VAL A 557 8.73 32.23 18.78
CA VAL A 557 7.30 32.04 19.05
C VAL A 557 6.98 32.37 20.51
N PHE A 558 5.85 33.03 20.76
CA PHE A 558 5.29 33.23 22.09
C PHE A 558 3.76 33.17 22.07
N GLY A 559 3.13 32.90 23.22
CA GLY A 559 1.68 32.92 23.34
C GLY A 559 1.14 32.12 24.52
N PRO A 560 -0.19 31.96 24.61
CA PRO A 560 -0.84 31.05 25.56
C PRO A 560 -0.25 29.63 25.53
N HIS A 561 -0.21 28.95 26.67
CA HIS A 561 0.34 27.59 26.83
C HIS A 561 1.85 27.42 26.60
N ASP A 562 2.63 28.51 26.59
CA ASP A 562 4.09 28.44 26.53
C ASP A 562 4.71 27.80 27.80
N ASN A 563 6.02 27.56 27.75
CA ASN A 563 6.83 27.19 28.90
C ASN A 563 7.32 28.45 29.63
N PHE A 564 6.82 28.68 30.83
CA PHE A 564 7.14 29.82 31.70
C PHE A 564 8.16 29.48 32.79
N ASP A 565 8.64 28.23 32.86
CA ASP A 565 9.68 27.80 33.79
C ASP A 565 10.98 28.60 33.65
N LEU A 566 11.42 29.29 34.72
CA LEU A 566 12.55 30.23 34.65
C LEU A 566 13.90 29.58 34.29
N GLU A 567 14.04 28.26 34.47
CA GLU A 567 15.25 27.54 34.08
C GLU A 567 15.26 27.15 32.60
N SER A 568 14.10 26.83 32.03
CA SER A 568 13.98 26.23 30.69
C SER A 568 13.16 27.04 29.68
N ALA A 569 12.55 28.14 30.09
CA ALA A 569 11.74 29.04 29.27
C ALA A 569 12.58 29.81 28.23
N HIS A 570 11.89 30.26 27.19
CA HIS A 570 12.42 31.25 26.27
C HIS A 570 12.32 32.66 26.87
N VAL A 571 12.95 33.63 26.21
CA VAL A 571 13.10 35.00 26.72
C VAL A 571 11.77 35.63 27.14
N LEU A 572 10.75 35.61 26.28
CA LEU A 572 9.51 36.36 26.52
C LEU A 572 8.65 35.73 27.63
N PRO A 573 8.39 34.41 27.66
CA PRO A 573 7.69 33.79 28.80
C PRO A 573 8.49 33.91 30.10
N ALA A 574 9.83 33.88 30.06
CA ALA A 574 10.65 34.12 31.25
C ALA A 574 10.52 35.56 31.77
N LEU A 575 10.46 36.56 30.89
CA LEU A 575 10.20 37.95 31.27
C LEU A 575 8.83 38.11 31.92
N MET A 576 7.79 37.50 31.34
CA MET A 576 6.43 37.52 31.90
C MET A 576 6.40 36.91 33.31
N HIS A 577 7.01 35.73 33.49
CA HIS A 577 7.01 35.06 34.79
C HIS A 577 7.85 35.81 35.84
N LYS A 578 9.03 36.33 35.47
CA LYS A 578 9.84 37.19 36.36
C LYS A 578 9.09 38.45 36.78
N CYS A 579 8.43 39.12 35.84
CA CYS A 579 7.64 40.32 36.14
C CYS A 579 6.44 39.99 37.05
N TYR A 580 5.78 38.86 36.82
CA TYR A 580 4.69 38.39 37.67
C TYR A 580 5.15 38.13 39.11
N LEU A 581 6.29 37.43 39.29
CA LEU A 581 6.87 37.18 40.62
C LEU A 581 7.32 38.47 41.29
N ALA A 582 7.95 39.39 40.55
CA ALA A 582 8.34 40.71 41.05
C ALA A 582 7.13 41.50 41.55
N LYS A 583 6.04 41.51 40.77
CA LYS A 583 4.76 42.12 41.16
C LYS A 583 4.16 41.48 42.40
N LYS A 584 4.12 40.14 42.46
CA LYS A 584 3.55 39.37 43.56
C LYS A 584 4.34 39.54 44.87
N ASN A 585 5.67 39.60 44.78
CA ASN A 585 6.55 39.61 45.94
C ASN A 585 7.02 41.02 46.35
N GLY A 586 6.69 42.05 45.57
CA GLY A 586 7.18 43.42 45.81
C GLY A 586 8.70 43.56 45.62
N THR A 587 9.30 42.75 44.76
CA THR A 587 10.75 42.78 44.49
C THR A 587 11.07 43.47 43.15
N PRO A 588 12.33 43.90 42.91
CA PRO A 588 12.71 44.46 41.62
C PRO A 588 12.57 43.45 40.47
N PHE A 589 12.04 43.90 39.33
CA PHE A 589 12.07 43.14 38.09
C PHE A 589 13.44 43.30 37.43
N VAL A 590 14.24 42.22 37.43
CA VAL A 590 15.60 42.20 36.89
C VAL A 590 15.66 41.43 35.58
N VAL A 591 15.98 42.14 34.49
CA VAL A 591 16.21 41.56 33.16
C VAL A 591 17.69 41.33 32.96
N TRP A 592 18.06 40.16 32.43
CA TRP A 592 19.46 39.80 32.22
C TRP A 592 19.98 40.39 30.90
N GLY A 593 21.21 40.90 30.92
CA GLY A 593 21.85 41.55 29.79
C GLY A 593 21.62 43.06 29.74
N SER A 594 22.09 43.69 28.67
CA SER A 594 21.96 45.12 28.38
C SER A 594 20.59 45.52 27.80
N GLY A 595 19.81 44.55 27.32
CA GLY A 595 18.52 44.79 26.66
C GLY A 595 18.61 45.19 25.18
N LYS A 596 19.82 45.38 24.65
CA LYS A 596 20.06 45.81 23.25
C LYS A 596 19.80 44.75 22.15
N PRO A 597 19.92 43.42 22.38
CA PRO A 597 19.71 42.45 21.32
C PRO A 597 18.31 42.54 20.68
N LEU A 598 18.24 42.33 19.37
CA LEU A 598 17.03 42.40 18.54
C LEU A 598 16.51 41.00 18.18
N ARG A 599 15.19 40.80 18.22
CA ARG A 599 14.53 39.54 17.89
C ARG A 599 13.24 39.79 17.12
N GLN A 600 12.92 38.89 16.19
CA GLN A 600 11.59 38.81 15.55
C GLN A 600 10.72 37.86 16.36
N PHE A 601 9.67 38.39 16.98
CA PHE A 601 8.68 37.60 17.70
C PHE A 601 7.47 37.32 16.82
N ILE A 602 7.00 36.08 16.82
CA ILE A 602 5.78 35.69 16.13
C ILE A 602 4.76 35.16 17.13
N TYR A 603 3.55 35.68 17.07
CA TYR A 603 2.48 35.23 17.95
C TYR A 603 2.04 33.82 17.57
N SER A 604 1.81 32.95 18.56
CA SER A 604 1.50 31.54 18.31
C SER A 604 0.22 31.33 17.50
N ARG A 605 -0.78 32.21 17.65
CA ARG A 605 -2.02 32.16 16.86
C ARG A 605 -1.83 32.59 15.40
N ASP A 606 -0.95 33.55 15.13
CA ASP A 606 -0.59 33.91 13.75
C ASP A 606 0.17 32.76 13.10
N LEU A 607 1.15 32.20 13.81
CA LEU A 607 1.88 31.02 13.36
C LEU A 607 0.94 29.83 13.08
N ALA A 608 -0.08 29.62 13.91
CA ALA A 608 -1.08 28.59 13.68
C ALA A 608 -1.87 28.80 12.37
N LYS A 609 -2.30 30.04 12.07
CA LYS A 609 -2.93 30.37 10.79
C LYS A 609 -2.01 30.07 9.62
N LEU A 610 -0.72 30.41 9.74
CA LEU A 610 0.28 30.12 8.73
C LEU A 610 0.53 28.61 8.53
N PHE A 611 0.54 27.80 9.60
CA PHE A 611 0.63 26.34 9.48
C PHE A 611 -0.58 25.74 8.75
N ILE A 612 -1.79 26.22 9.07
CA ILE A 612 -3.03 25.76 8.43
C ILE A 612 -3.04 26.15 6.95
N TRP A 613 -2.61 27.37 6.63
CA TRP A 613 -2.43 27.82 5.25
C TRP A 613 -1.40 26.96 4.52
N MET A 614 -0.23 26.75 5.10
CA MET A 614 0.84 25.96 4.51
C MET A 614 0.36 24.52 4.25
N LEU A 615 -0.43 23.94 5.16
CA LEU A 615 -1.03 22.62 4.99
C LEU A 615 -1.91 22.56 3.74
N ARG A 616 -2.71 23.60 3.51
CA ARG A 616 -3.73 23.64 2.47
C ARG A 616 -3.25 24.14 1.11
N GLU A 617 -2.27 25.03 1.08
CA GLU A 617 -1.95 25.85 -0.10
C GLU A 617 -0.48 25.77 -0.55
N TYR A 618 0.48 25.49 0.35
CA TYR A 618 1.91 25.50 0.00
C TYR A 618 2.41 24.15 -0.50
N ASP A 619 2.64 24.00 -1.81
CA ASP A 619 3.04 22.73 -2.45
C ASP A 619 4.49 22.75 -2.94
N ASP A 620 5.43 22.89 -2.01
CA ASP A 620 6.86 22.88 -2.30
C ASP A 620 7.62 22.14 -1.18
N VAL A 621 8.66 21.39 -1.56
CA VAL A 621 9.57 20.69 -0.63
C VAL A 621 10.42 21.67 0.14
N GLU A 622 10.76 22.81 -0.48
CA GLU A 622 11.58 23.85 0.11
C GLU A 622 10.93 24.34 1.40
N PRO A 623 11.71 24.57 2.47
CA PRO A 623 11.18 25.13 3.69
C PRO A 623 10.64 26.55 3.45
N LEU A 624 9.92 27.09 4.43
CA LEU A 624 9.40 28.45 4.40
C LEU A 624 9.57 29.15 5.74
N ILE A 625 10.16 30.35 5.74
CA ILE A 625 10.28 31.19 6.94
C ILE A 625 8.90 31.75 7.30
N LEU A 626 8.45 31.47 8.53
CA LEU A 626 7.21 32.00 9.09
C LEU A 626 7.56 33.05 10.13
N SER A 627 7.68 34.30 9.70
CA SER A 627 8.08 35.43 10.54
C SER A 627 7.41 36.75 10.14
N VAL A 628 7.43 37.69 11.08
CA VAL A 628 7.19 39.12 10.84
C VAL A 628 8.29 39.72 9.97
N GLY A 629 8.12 40.98 9.53
CA GLY A 629 9.11 41.68 8.73
C GLY A 629 10.47 41.85 9.41
N GLU A 630 11.51 42.11 8.62
CA GLU A 630 12.85 42.45 9.14
C GLU A 630 12.86 43.80 9.88
N ASP A 631 11.93 44.68 9.52
CA ASP A 631 11.66 45.98 10.11
C ASP A 631 10.82 45.93 11.39
N GLU A 632 10.27 44.75 11.73
CA GLU A 632 9.49 44.50 12.94
C GLU A 632 10.34 43.83 14.07
N GLU A 633 11.68 43.89 13.96
CA GLU A 633 12.59 43.46 15.02
C GLU A 633 12.38 44.27 16.31
N VAL A 634 12.17 43.59 17.44
CA VAL A 634 11.98 44.21 18.76
C VAL A 634 13.20 43.93 19.64
N SER A 635 13.71 44.96 20.33
CA SER A 635 14.78 44.78 21.31
C SER A 635 14.29 44.09 22.58
N ILE A 636 15.18 43.40 23.30
CA ILE A 636 14.84 42.83 24.61
C ILE A 636 14.33 43.91 25.58
N LYS A 637 14.85 45.13 25.49
CA LYS A 637 14.34 46.27 26.25
C LYS A 637 12.88 46.58 25.89
N GLN A 638 12.57 46.77 24.61
CA GLN A 638 11.19 47.04 24.18
C GLN A 638 10.24 45.91 24.57
N ALA A 639 10.67 44.65 24.44
CA ALA A 639 9.88 43.51 24.87
C ALA A 639 9.63 43.50 26.39
N ALA A 640 10.64 43.84 27.20
CA ALA A 640 10.49 43.95 28.64
C ALA A 640 9.63 45.14 29.06
N ASP A 641 9.77 46.30 28.41
CA ASP A 641 8.92 47.49 28.60
C ASP A 641 7.46 47.15 28.33
N ALA A 642 7.19 46.45 27.22
CA ALA A 642 5.85 46.00 26.87
C ALA A 642 5.29 44.99 27.90
N VAL A 643 6.12 44.08 28.42
CA VAL A 643 5.70 43.16 29.50
C VAL A 643 5.36 43.95 30.77
N VAL A 644 6.15 44.96 31.15
CA VAL A 644 5.88 45.82 32.30
C VAL A 644 4.54 46.54 32.14
N GLY A 645 4.27 47.09 30.96
CA GLY A 645 3.01 47.73 30.60
C GLY A 645 1.82 46.76 30.71
N ALA A 646 1.89 45.63 30.01
CA ALA A 646 0.82 44.63 29.99
C ALA A 646 0.55 44.00 31.37
N MET A 647 1.59 43.82 32.19
CA MET A 647 1.45 43.31 33.56
C MET A 647 0.97 44.38 34.56
N GLY A 648 0.98 45.66 34.19
CA GLY A 648 0.75 46.77 35.11
C GLY A 648 1.71 46.75 36.30
N PHE A 649 3.00 46.55 36.05
CA PHE A 649 4.04 46.52 37.08
C PHE A 649 4.57 47.94 37.34
N THR A 650 4.56 48.38 38.61
CA THR A 650 4.97 49.73 39.03
C THR A 650 6.20 49.72 39.96
N GLY A 651 6.85 48.57 40.14
CA GLY A 651 8.04 48.43 40.98
C GLY A 651 9.34 48.81 40.28
N GLU A 652 10.47 48.63 40.97
CA GLU A 652 11.80 48.86 40.39
C GLU A 652 12.07 47.90 39.22
N TYR A 653 12.45 48.42 38.06
CA TYR A 653 12.78 47.67 36.85
C TYR A 653 14.20 48.04 36.39
N ARG A 654 15.08 47.04 36.27
CA ARG A 654 16.49 47.25 35.91
C ARG A 654 17.10 46.11 35.09
N PHE A 655 18.23 46.41 34.47
CA PHE A 655 19.03 45.47 33.69
C PHE A 655 20.26 45.01 34.49
N ASP A 656 20.52 43.71 34.48
CA ASP A 656 21.74 43.10 35.01
C ASP A 656 22.73 42.84 33.87
N ALA A 657 23.58 43.85 33.62
CA ALA A 657 24.63 43.81 32.61
C ALA A 657 25.80 42.85 32.94
N THR A 658 25.80 42.24 34.14
CA THR A 658 26.79 41.17 34.45
C THR A 658 26.47 39.85 33.73
N LYS A 659 25.26 39.71 33.20
CA LYS A 659 24.81 38.56 32.41
C LYS A 659 25.00 38.82 30.91
N ALA A 660 25.31 37.77 30.15
CA ALA A 660 25.58 37.86 28.71
C ALA A 660 24.31 38.14 27.88
N ASP A 661 24.44 38.99 26.85
CA ASP A 661 23.37 39.39 25.92
C ASP A 661 22.97 38.30 24.89
N GLY A 662 23.80 37.28 24.71
CA GLY A 662 23.67 36.35 23.60
C GLY A 662 23.93 37.04 22.25
N GLN A 663 23.46 36.43 21.15
CA GLN A 663 23.67 36.97 19.80
C GLN A 663 22.91 38.30 19.61
N PHE A 664 23.55 39.29 18.97
CA PHE A 664 22.97 40.63 18.86
C PHE A 664 21.68 40.66 18.04
N ARG A 665 21.68 40.15 16.80
CA ARG A 665 20.51 40.07 15.92
C ARG A 665 20.53 38.82 15.04
N LYS A 666 19.37 38.37 14.55
CA LYS A 666 19.20 37.25 13.60
C LYS A 666 18.02 37.52 12.65
N PRO A 667 18.08 38.58 11.84
CA PRO A 667 16.97 38.92 10.95
C PRO A 667 16.74 37.79 9.94
N ALA A 668 15.49 37.36 9.80
CA ALA A 668 15.02 36.39 8.83
C ALA A 668 14.02 37.07 7.88
N SER A 669 14.17 36.83 6.58
CA SER A 669 13.35 37.46 5.56
C SER A 669 12.04 36.71 5.38
N ASN A 670 10.90 37.41 5.44
CA ASN A 670 9.57 36.84 5.19
C ASN A 670 9.05 37.13 3.77
N LYS A 671 9.91 37.65 2.87
CA LYS A 671 9.52 38.03 1.50
C LYS A 671 8.89 36.87 0.73
N LYS A 672 9.45 35.66 0.84
CA LYS A 672 8.89 34.45 0.20
C LYS A 672 7.48 34.17 0.72
N LEU A 673 7.28 34.19 2.04
CA LEU A 673 5.96 34.02 2.65
C LEU A 673 4.96 35.04 2.12
N LEU A 674 5.27 36.34 2.19
CA LEU A 674 4.35 37.41 1.78
C LEU A 674 4.01 37.33 0.29
N SER A 675 4.96 36.94 -0.57
CA SER A 675 4.71 36.74 -2.00
C SER A 675 3.74 35.60 -2.31
N LEU A 676 3.61 34.62 -1.40
CA LEU A 676 2.79 33.42 -1.59
C LEU A 676 1.43 33.52 -0.90
N ILE A 677 1.38 34.09 0.31
CA ILE A 677 0.15 34.13 1.11
C ILE A 677 -0.77 35.30 0.73
N GLY A 678 -0.22 36.36 0.14
CA GLY A 678 -0.92 37.60 -0.18
C GLY A 678 -1.05 38.51 1.04
N ASP A 679 -2.24 39.11 1.22
CA ASP A 679 -2.54 40.11 2.25
C ASP A 679 -2.73 39.48 3.65
N PHE A 680 -1.67 38.89 4.21
CA PHE A 680 -1.67 38.38 5.58
C PHE A 680 -1.23 39.48 6.56
N GLU A 681 -2.10 39.83 7.49
CA GLU A 681 -1.80 40.79 8.56
C GLU A 681 -1.41 40.04 9.85
N PHE A 682 -0.23 40.34 10.38
CA PHE A 682 0.20 39.85 11.69
C PHE A 682 -0.50 40.60 12.83
N THR A 683 -0.72 39.92 13.94
CA THR A 683 -1.23 40.56 15.15
C THR A 683 -0.16 41.53 15.68
N PRO A 684 -0.49 42.81 15.95
CA PRO A 684 0.46 43.76 16.52
C PRO A 684 1.11 43.22 17.80
N PHE A 685 2.44 43.39 17.92
CA PHE A 685 3.23 42.81 19.02
C PHE A 685 2.64 43.11 20.41
N ASP A 686 2.29 44.37 20.68
CA ASP A 686 1.75 44.78 21.98
C ASP A 686 0.42 44.08 22.30
N LYS A 687 -0.46 43.94 21.30
CA LYS A 687 -1.75 43.24 21.45
C LYS A 687 -1.55 41.75 21.72
N ALA A 688 -0.69 41.09 20.95
CA ALA A 688 -0.36 39.68 21.15
C ALA A 688 0.26 39.42 22.53
N LEU A 689 1.07 40.37 23.01
CA LEU A 689 1.68 40.33 24.33
C LEU A 689 0.65 40.49 25.44
N GLU A 690 -0.25 41.47 25.34
CA GLU A 690 -1.35 41.70 26.28
C GLU A 690 -2.23 40.45 26.42
N GLU A 691 -2.67 39.86 25.30
CA GLU A 691 -3.46 38.63 25.30
C GLU A 691 -2.73 37.47 25.99
N THR A 692 -1.42 37.37 25.79
CA THR A 692 -0.59 36.32 26.40
C THR A 692 -0.41 36.53 27.90
N VAL A 693 -0.15 37.77 28.32
CA VAL A 693 -0.03 38.16 29.74
C VAL A 693 -1.34 37.90 30.47
N GLN A 694 -2.47 38.30 29.88
CA GLN A 694 -3.80 38.07 30.43
C GLN A 694 -4.05 36.56 30.59
N TRP A 695 -3.78 35.76 29.56
CA TRP A 695 -3.90 34.30 29.64
C TRP A 695 -3.03 33.73 30.77
N PHE A 696 -1.76 34.17 30.89
CA PHE A 696 -0.84 33.68 31.90
C PHE A 696 -1.32 34.01 33.33
N GLN A 697 -1.80 35.23 33.56
CA GLN A 697 -2.35 35.63 34.86
C GLN A 697 -3.60 34.82 35.24
N GLN A 698 -4.50 34.62 34.28
CA GLN A 698 -5.74 33.87 34.50
C GLN A 698 -5.51 32.36 34.70
N ASN A 699 -4.41 31.82 34.17
CA ASN A 699 -4.13 30.39 34.16
C ASN A 699 -2.84 30.02 34.91
N TYR A 700 -2.32 30.90 35.78
CA TYR A 700 -1.02 30.75 36.42
C TYR A 700 -0.81 29.39 37.07
N GLU A 701 -1.81 28.89 37.81
CA GLU A 701 -1.77 27.59 38.51
C GLU A 701 -1.67 26.38 37.56
N ASN A 702 -2.19 26.50 36.34
CA ASN A 702 -2.17 25.44 35.32
C ASN A 702 -1.09 25.68 34.26
N ALA A 703 -0.42 26.83 34.27
CA ALA A 703 0.63 27.17 33.34
C ALA A 703 1.90 26.36 33.65
N ARG A 704 2.75 26.17 32.64
CA ARG A 704 4.01 25.44 32.78
C ARG A 704 5.07 26.33 33.43
N ILE A 705 4.97 26.53 34.74
CA ILE A 705 5.82 27.44 35.53
C ILE A 705 7.05 26.78 36.16
N GLY A 706 7.27 25.48 35.92
CA GLY A 706 8.32 24.69 36.59
C GLY A 706 7.84 24.11 37.92
N LYS A 707 8.66 23.25 38.55
CA LYS A 707 8.41 22.84 39.94
C LYS A 707 8.87 23.98 40.86
N PRO A 708 8.13 24.32 41.93
CA PRO A 708 8.54 25.32 42.91
C PRO A 708 9.86 24.96 43.61
#